data_AF-A0A9J5Y1G7-F1
#
_entry.id   AF-A0A9J5Y1G7-F1
#
_cell.length_a   1.000
_cell.length_b   1.000
_cell.length_c   1.000
_cell.angle_alpha   90.00
_cell.angle_beta   90.00
_cell.angle_gamma   90.00
#
_symmetry.space_group_name_H-M   'P 1'
#
loop_
_entity.id
_entity.type
_entity.pdbx_description
1 polymer ?
#
loop_
_entity_poly.entity_id
_entity_poly.type
_entity_poly.pdbx_seq_one_letter_code
_entity_poly.pdbx_strand_id
1 'polypeptide(L)'
;MTRDVPSHFIHKQANMENNSLQLIFLILLSQLLYFTCINHHFVSSSSTSCIETEKNALLNLKENLTDPSGKLSSWIDQQDCCQWLGVTCNNKTGHIVKIDLRNKYSTEHELRGVINPSLLKLQQLRYLDLSMNNFEGIKVPEFIGRLNELRYLNLSGASFTGLVSSFLKDLSNLQVLDLGGLDLSKDTNSWLQIINDHVPSLLELRLPRCQLLNIPSSFPYLNLTSLLVLDLSNNAFGSCTFPQWIFKLSSLVYLDLSSNNMCSELVDEFAKLTFLEHLDLSSNLGINGTLKRSLGKLCNLKSLILSYNNISGDIIEFIEALSECQSNSLETLELSFNKLTGNLPDALGNLRKLKHLQLRFNSLTGTIPESIGNLSSLETFYLTSNKMSGNITTSIGQLMSLVSLDISENMWDGIVTEAHLVNLSNLQEFSVGMKLSKNITLAFDISPNWNPSFRLTFLTIQSCQLGPEFPNWLKDQNELTSLILNTVGISDAVPDWFVDLDLKLDNLDMSYNNLTGKVPNKFKFNFQANVDLTTNRFEGPLPLWSSNVTTLYLRDNLFSGPIPLNICEALPNTGDLDISKNNLNGTIPLCIGDMNLLTTLALDNNQLIGQVPDLWGKLPYLYWIDMSENRLSGQIPHSLGSLAYLMFLRLSGNNLSGELPSSLRNCTKMINIDLSNNQLSGLIPAWLGETMSSLLILSVRNNSLSGLHILDLSGNNLSGSVPSCFGNLEGFKVELTDVEAKQYQRTLKLEAKGRTLSYDKILYLFQTKVDPTIFQGNVALCPPLEQCVGDRTTTTTTSQSGGNDEGETDDEDQLEKVWFFAVVGLGYIVGFWAFFGSLIFKKRWRIAYCRFIEGCILEFYEMSCSFVEKMLGV
;
A
#
# COMPACT_ATOMS: atom_id res chain seq x y z
N MET A 1 -12.52 80.89 23.91
CA MET A 1 -12.63 79.46 24.26
C MET A 1 -11.42 78.77 23.66
N THR A 2 -10.35 78.48 24.41
CA THR A 2 -10.16 77.32 25.33
C THR A 2 -10.12 75.99 24.55
N ARG A 3 -9.01 75.23 24.48
CA ARG A 3 -7.67 75.35 25.13
C ARG A 3 -6.56 74.78 24.21
N ASP A 4 -5.35 75.33 24.35
CA ASP A 4 -4.02 74.68 24.50
C ASP A 4 -3.75 73.32 23.78
N VAL A 5 -2.85 73.13 22.79
CA VAL A 5 -1.36 73.36 22.68
C VAL A 5 -0.55 72.04 22.82
N PRO A 6 0.51 71.74 22.01
CA PRO A 6 0.83 72.18 20.64
C PRO A 6 1.43 71.07 19.72
N SER A 7 1.92 71.49 18.55
CA SER A 7 2.89 70.87 17.63
C SER A 7 3.74 69.66 18.08
N HIS A 8 3.61 68.53 17.36
CA HIS A 8 4.75 67.64 17.06
C HIS A 8 4.64 66.94 15.68
N PHE A 9 4.27 67.70 14.65
CA PHE A 9 4.12 67.21 13.26
C PHE A 9 5.33 67.51 12.35
N ILE A 10 6.53 67.64 12.94
CA ILE A 10 7.86 67.53 12.31
C ILE A 10 8.74 66.82 13.33
N HIS A 11 8.91 65.49 13.17
CA HIS A 11 10.08 64.71 13.64
C HIS A 11 9.98 63.21 13.32
N LYS A 12 8.77 62.64 13.18
CA LYS A 12 8.57 61.20 12.94
C LYS A 12 8.89 60.71 11.52
N GLN A 13 9.45 61.59 10.67
CA GLN A 13 10.02 61.25 9.36
C GLN A 13 11.56 61.46 9.33
N ALA A 14 12.20 61.71 10.47
CA ALA A 14 13.65 61.84 10.61
C ALA A 14 14.31 60.70 11.41
N ASN A 15 13.53 59.71 11.88
CA ASN A 15 14.01 58.63 12.75
C ASN A 15 13.77 57.21 12.19
N MET A 16 13.29 57.08 10.94
CA MET A 16 13.45 55.85 10.17
C MET A 16 14.69 55.91 9.29
N GLU A 17 14.97 57.08 8.67
CA GLU A 17 16.19 57.27 7.85
C GLU A 17 17.48 57.06 8.65
N ASN A 18 17.52 57.46 9.93
CA ASN A 18 18.68 57.27 10.79
C ASN A 18 18.86 55.78 11.19
N ASN A 19 17.78 55.02 11.36
CA ASN A 19 17.86 53.57 11.59
C ASN A 19 18.25 52.82 10.31
N SER A 20 17.76 53.22 9.13
CA SER A 20 18.22 52.65 7.86
C SER A 20 19.67 53.02 7.54
N LEU A 21 20.13 54.23 7.89
CA LEU A 21 21.54 54.61 7.75
C LEU A 21 22.42 53.89 8.77
N GLN A 22 21.97 53.66 10.01
CA GLN A 22 22.68 52.80 10.96
C GLN A 22 22.69 51.34 10.51
N LEU A 23 21.61 50.81 9.92
CA LEU A 23 21.59 49.45 9.38
C LEU A 23 22.49 49.33 8.14
N ILE A 24 22.45 50.28 7.21
CA ILE A 24 23.36 50.34 6.05
C ILE A 24 24.81 50.54 6.50
N PHE A 25 25.07 51.34 7.54
CA PHE A 25 26.40 51.49 8.12
C PHE A 25 26.83 50.23 8.87
N LEU A 26 25.93 49.48 9.52
CA LEU A 26 26.22 48.18 10.13
C LEU A 26 26.42 47.07 9.08
N ILE A 27 25.75 47.13 7.93
CA ILE A 27 25.96 46.23 6.79
C ILE A 27 27.27 46.57 6.08
N LEU A 28 27.58 47.85 5.89
CA LEU A 28 28.86 48.28 5.32
C LEU A 28 30.01 48.04 6.32
N LEU A 29 29.80 48.21 7.62
CA LEU A 29 30.80 47.89 8.65
C LEU A 29 30.92 46.38 8.85
N SER A 30 29.86 45.57 8.71
CA SER A 30 29.97 44.11 8.71
C SER A 30 30.65 43.60 7.43
N GLN A 31 30.40 44.22 6.28
CA GLN A 31 31.14 43.96 5.04
C GLN A 31 32.61 44.43 5.12
N LEU A 32 32.90 45.56 5.77
CA LEU A 32 34.28 46.01 6.00
C LEU A 32 34.99 45.12 7.02
N LEU A 33 34.30 44.71 8.10
CA LEU A 33 34.81 43.76 9.10
C LEU A 33 35.01 42.37 8.50
N TYR A 34 34.14 41.93 7.59
CA TYR A 34 34.29 40.73 6.78
C TYR A 34 35.52 40.85 5.86
N PHE A 35 35.69 41.99 5.16
CA PHE A 35 36.89 42.28 4.39
C PHE A 35 38.17 42.39 5.23
N THR A 36 38.12 42.82 6.50
CA THR A 36 39.29 42.81 7.40
C THR A 36 39.50 41.48 8.11
N CYS A 37 38.47 40.64 8.30
CA CYS A 37 38.64 39.23 8.66
C CYS A 37 39.34 38.47 7.53
N ILE A 38 38.95 38.75 6.28
CA ILE A 38 39.58 38.18 5.07
C ILE A 38 41.02 38.72 4.87
N ASN A 39 41.28 40.01 5.10
CA ASN A 39 42.60 40.61 4.86
C ASN A 39 43.52 40.74 6.08
N HIS A 40 43.07 40.41 7.30
CA HIS A 40 43.91 40.54 8.49
C HIS A 40 43.93 39.33 9.44
N HIS A 41 43.60 38.14 8.94
CA HIS A 41 44.24 36.91 9.43
C HIS A 41 45.53 36.52 8.68
N PHE A 42 46.11 37.45 7.91
CA PHE A 42 47.53 37.42 7.51
C PHE A 42 48.48 37.79 8.67
N VAL A 43 48.35 37.06 9.77
CA VAL A 43 49.44 36.82 10.74
C VAL A 43 49.72 35.32 10.66
N SER A 44 50.99 34.96 10.45
CA SER A 44 51.38 33.63 9.98
C SER A 44 51.22 32.53 11.02
N SER A 45 50.01 31.98 11.17
CA SER A 45 49.88 30.52 11.24
C SER A 45 50.07 29.97 9.83
N SER A 46 51.00 29.04 9.64
CA SER A 46 51.08 28.27 8.39
C SER A 46 49.75 27.55 8.18
N SER A 47 49.01 27.88 7.11
CA SER A 47 47.85 27.11 6.68
C SER A 47 48.35 25.70 6.34
N THR A 48 48.04 24.71 7.18
CA THR A 48 48.51 23.34 7.00
C THR A 48 47.76 22.72 5.83
N SER A 49 48.29 22.91 4.63
CA SER A 49 47.71 22.44 3.37
C SER A 49 47.58 20.92 3.35
N CYS A 50 46.70 20.41 2.49
CA CYS A 50 46.60 18.97 2.25
C CYS A 50 47.97 18.34 2.00
N ILE A 51 48.21 17.18 2.63
CA ILE A 51 49.45 16.44 2.45
C ILE A 51 49.47 15.85 1.04
N GLU A 52 50.49 16.19 0.26
CA GLU A 52 50.55 15.89 -1.18
C GLU A 52 50.46 14.38 -1.49
N THR A 53 50.96 13.50 -0.63
CA THR A 53 50.80 12.04 -0.79
C THR A 53 49.37 11.53 -0.55
N GLU A 54 48.57 12.26 0.21
CA GLU A 54 47.15 11.97 0.46
C GLU A 54 46.27 12.55 -0.66
N LYS A 55 46.58 13.78 -1.12
CA LYS A 55 46.04 14.37 -2.36
C LYS A 55 46.19 13.45 -3.57
N ASN A 56 47.40 12.95 -3.84
CA ASN A 56 47.66 12.04 -4.96
C ASN A 56 46.95 10.69 -4.82
N ALA A 57 46.71 10.21 -3.59
CA ALA A 57 45.91 9.00 -3.38
C ALA A 57 44.45 9.22 -3.80
N LEU A 58 43.85 10.36 -3.45
CA LEU A 58 42.48 10.69 -3.86
C LEU A 58 42.35 10.97 -5.36
N LEU A 59 43.35 11.57 -6.03
CA LEU A 59 43.36 11.66 -7.48
C LEU A 59 43.39 10.28 -8.13
N ASN A 60 44.23 9.36 -7.64
CA ASN A 60 44.30 8.00 -8.17
C ASN A 60 43.03 7.17 -7.91
N LEU A 61 42.33 7.41 -6.79
CA LEU A 61 41.00 6.85 -6.57
C LEU A 61 40.01 7.36 -7.63
N LYS A 62 39.98 8.67 -7.89
CA LYS A 62 39.12 9.30 -8.90
C LYS A 62 39.36 8.75 -10.31
N GLU A 63 40.61 8.45 -10.68
CA GLU A 63 40.94 7.79 -11.97
C GLU A 63 40.31 6.40 -12.14
N ASN A 64 39.92 5.73 -11.04
CA ASN A 64 39.34 4.39 -11.04
C ASN A 64 37.83 4.37 -10.76
N LEU A 65 37.20 5.55 -10.68
CA LEU A 65 35.76 5.71 -10.45
C LEU A 65 35.06 6.31 -11.67
N THR A 66 33.89 5.76 -12.00
CA THR A 66 32.95 6.37 -12.93
C THR A 66 32.03 7.31 -12.15
N ASP A 67 32.05 8.59 -12.53
CA ASP A 67 31.34 9.68 -11.87
C ASP A 67 30.38 10.37 -12.86
N PRO A 68 29.19 9.81 -13.11
CA PRO A 68 28.24 10.36 -14.08
C PRO A 68 27.61 11.68 -13.63
N SER A 69 27.60 11.94 -12.31
CA SER A 69 27.03 13.15 -11.70
C SER A 69 28.04 14.29 -11.54
N GLY A 70 29.32 14.07 -11.82
CA GLY A 70 30.38 15.07 -11.66
C GLY A 70 30.65 15.42 -10.18
N LYS A 71 30.36 14.50 -9.26
CA LYS A 71 30.50 14.65 -7.81
C LYS A 71 31.95 14.88 -7.37
N LEU A 72 32.89 14.27 -8.08
CA LEU A 72 34.34 14.41 -7.89
C LEU A 72 34.91 15.55 -8.75
N SER A 73 34.08 16.39 -9.39
CA SER A 73 34.53 17.49 -10.25
C SER A 73 35.50 18.45 -9.56
N SER A 74 35.26 18.78 -8.29
CA SER A 74 36.13 19.66 -7.50
C SER A 74 37.48 19.03 -7.12
N TRP A 75 37.69 17.74 -7.36
CA TRP A 75 38.95 17.05 -7.07
C TRP A 75 39.96 17.35 -8.18
N ILE A 76 40.58 18.53 -8.12
CA ILE A 76 41.47 19.07 -9.15
C ILE A 76 42.87 19.26 -8.56
N ASP A 77 43.90 18.80 -9.27
CA ASP A 77 45.30 18.79 -8.81
C ASP A 77 45.84 20.20 -8.44
N GLN A 78 45.37 21.26 -9.09
CA GLN A 78 45.83 22.63 -8.80
C GLN A 78 45.16 23.26 -7.56
N GLN A 79 44.33 22.52 -6.84
CA GLN A 79 43.61 22.97 -5.65
C GLN A 79 43.99 22.15 -4.41
N ASP A 80 44.03 22.79 -3.24
CA ASP A 80 44.23 22.11 -1.95
C ASP A 80 43.09 21.10 -1.70
N CYS A 81 43.44 19.84 -1.44
CA CYS A 81 42.44 18.79 -1.27
C CYS A 81 41.52 19.00 -0.07
N CYS A 82 41.93 19.80 0.92
CA CYS A 82 41.12 20.17 2.07
C CYS A 82 39.97 21.14 1.70
N GLN A 83 39.88 21.56 0.44
CA GLN A 83 38.78 22.36 -0.13
C GLN A 83 37.91 21.56 -1.12
N TRP A 84 38.14 20.24 -1.28
CA TRP A 84 37.37 19.41 -2.20
C TRP A 84 36.05 18.95 -1.58
N LEU A 85 34.98 18.90 -2.39
CA LEU A 85 33.68 18.39 -1.97
C LEU A 85 33.80 16.94 -1.48
N GLY A 86 33.22 16.67 -0.32
CA GLY A 86 33.28 15.37 0.35
C GLY A 86 34.57 15.10 1.13
N VAL A 87 35.60 15.95 1.05
CA VAL A 87 36.86 15.78 1.78
C VAL A 87 36.87 16.70 3.02
N THR A 88 37.48 16.25 4.12
CA THR A 88 37.78 17.15 5.26
C THR A 88 39.09 16.76 5.93
N CYS A 89 39.90 17.77 6.24
CA CYS A 89 41.22 17.61 6.86
C CYS A 89 41.25 18.00 8.34
N ASN A 90 42.32 17.62 9.02
CA ASN A 90 42.67 18.09 10.35
C ASN A 90 43.30 19.49 10.29
N ASN A 91 42.58 20.50 10.77
CA ASN A 91 42.96 21.92 10.77
C ASN A 91 44.32 22.25 11.44
N LYS A 92 44.96 21.30 12.12
CA LYS A 92 46.32 21.46 12.67
C LYS A 92 47.40 20.77 11.83
N THR A 93 47.10 19.62 11.23
CA THR A 93 48.12 18.73 10.64
C THR A 93 48.03 18.54 9.12
N GLY A 94 46.96 19.01 8.46
CA GLY A 94 46.80 18.88 7.00
C GLY A 94 46.44 17.46 6.51
N HIS A 95 46.40 16.46 7.40
CA HIS A 95 45.96 15.11 7.09
C HIS A 95 44.46 15.06 6.80
N ILE A 96 44.05 14.24 5.83
CA ILE A 96 42.64 13.93 5.54
C ILE A 96 42.08 13.03 6.64
N VAL A 97 40.93 13.42 7.22
CA VAL A 97 40.26 12.70 8.32
C VAL A 97 38.85 12.25 7.99
N LYS A 98 38.19 12.81 6.97
CA LYS A 98 36.86 12.41 6.51
C LYS A 98 36.76 12.39 4.98
N ILE A 99 36.11 11.35 4.46
CA ILE A 99 35.64 11.21 3.08
C ILE A 99 34.13 10.91 3.10
N ASP A 100 33.36 11.71 2.39
CA ASP A 100 31.89 11.71 2.32
C ASP A 100 31.46 11.68 0.86
N LEU A 101 31.22 10.48 0.35
CA LEU A 101 30.79 10.24 -1.03
C LEU A 101 29.40 9.60 -1.07
N ARG A 102 28.60 9.75 0.00
CA ARG A 102 27.19 9.31 0.05
C ARG A 102 26.37 9.87 -1.11
N ASN A 103 25.65 9.05 -1.86
CA ASN A 103 24.68 9.55 -2.84
C ASN A 103 23.44 10.12 -2.12
N LYS A 104 22.86 11.17 -2.70
CA LYS A 104 21.66 11.88 -2.21
C LYS A 104 20.59 12.06 -3.30
N TYR A 105 20.85 11.52 -4.49
CA TYR A 105 20.03 11.70 -5.70
C TYR A 105 19.61 10.33 -6.28
N SER A 106 18.94 10.33 -7.42
CA SER A 106 18.49 9.12 -8.11
C SER A 106 19.64 8.19 -8.52
N THR A 107 19.29 6.96 -8.91
CA THR A 107 20.20 5.90 -9.39
C THR A 107 21.08 6.32 -10.58
N GLU A 108 20.68 7.35 -11.35
CA GLU A 108 21.50 7.90 -12.44
C GLU A 108 22.77 8.63 -11.96
N HIS A 109 22.88 8.92 -10.66
CA HIS A 109 23.95 9.74 -10.07
C HIS A 109 25.00 8.93 -9.28
N GLU A 110 24.85 7.60 -9.24
CA GLU A 110 25.71 6.64 -8.53
C GLU A 110 27.18 6.71 -8.95
N LEU A 111 28.11 6.77 -7.99
CA LEU A 111 29.51 6.42 -8.26
C LEU A 111 29.65 4.92 -8.53
N ARG A 112 30.49 4.55 -9.49
CA ARG A 112 30.80 3.15 -9.85
C ARG A 112 32.29 2.94 -10.06
N GLY A 113 32.72 1.71 -10.34
CA GLY A 113 34.13 1.37 -10.56
C GLY A 113 34.80 0.78 -9.32
N VAL A 114 36.11 0.96 -9.18
CA VAL A 114 36.92 0.19 -8.21
C VAL A 114 37.52 1.09 -7.13
N ILE A 115 37.08 0.87 -5.88
CA ILE A 115 37.70 1.44 -4.69
C ILE A 115 39.08 0.78 -4.49
N ASN A 116 40.15 1.50 -4.86
CA ASN A 116 41.49 0.94 -5.03
C ASN A 116 42.42 1.18 -3.79
N PRO A 117 43.54 0.43 -3.66
CA PRO A 117 44.39 0.49 -2.46
C PRO A 117 45.15 1.82 -2.21
N SER A 118 44.99 2.85 -3.05
CA SER A 118 45.58 4.18 -2.82
C SER A 118 45.15 4.79 -1.48
N LEU A 119 43.92 4.53 -1.06
CA LEU A 119 43.35 4.94 0.23
C LEU A 119 44.23 4.55 1.44
N LEU A 120 45.08 3.52 1.34
CA LEU A 120 46.04 3.15 2.39
C LEU A 120 47.05 4.26 2.74
N LYS A 121 47.20 5.32 1.93
CA LYS A 121 47.99 6.50 2.28
C LYS A 121 47.35 7.34 3.39
N LEU A 122 46.03 7.25 3.56
CA LEU A 122 45.21 8.07 4.46
C LEU A 122 45.18 7.51 5.88
N GLN A 123 46.35 7.38 6.50
CA GLN A 123 46.49 6.69 7.80
C GLN A 123 45.82 7.42 8.99
N GLN A 124 45.31 8.65 8.79
CA GLN A 124 44.48 9.38 9.78
C GLN A 124 42.99 9.45 9.39
N LEU A 125 42.53 8.68 8.39
CA LEU A 125 41.12 8.65 8.01
C LEU A 125 40.26 8.07 9.13
N ARG A 126 39.27 8.85 9.60
CA ARG A 126 38.35 8.52 10.71
C ARG A 126 36.92 8.29 10.26
N TYR A 127 36.54 8.80 9.09
CA TYR A 127 35.19 8.69 8.55
C TYR A 127 35.27 8.36 7.05
N LEU A 128 34.59 7.29 6.65
CA LEU A 128 34.40 6.90 5.26
C LEU A 128 32.92 6.56 5.02
N ASP A 129 32.24 7.38 4.22
CA ASP A 129 30.87 7.12 3.75
C ASP A 129 30.88 6.96 2.22
N LEU A 130 30.51 5.77 1.75
CA LEU A 130 30.34 5.42 0.34
C LEU A 130 28.89 5.01 0.02
N SER A 131 27.94 5.29 0.91
CA SER A 131 26.56 4.79 0.83
C SER A 131 25.77 5.28 -0.39
N MET A 132 24.75 4.51 -0.78
CA MET A 132 23.79 4.79 -1.88
C MET A 132 24.42 4.95 -3.28
N ASN A 133 25.66 4.49 -3.47
CA ASN A 133 26.32 4.40 -4.78
C ASN A 133 26.09 3.01 -5.41
N ASN A 134 26.85 2.63 -6.44
CA ASN A 134 26.69 1.33 -7.08
C ASN A 134 28.03 0.78 -7.56
N PHE A 135 28.70 0.02 -6.69
CA PHE A 135 29.96 -0.63 -7.01
C PHE A 135 29.76 -2.02 -7.67
N GLU A 136 28.65 -2.20 -8.39
CA GLU A 136 28.41 -3.27 -9.38
C GLU A 136 28.70 -4.71 -8.87
N GLY A 137 28.46 -4.97 -7.59
CA GLY A 137 28.62 -6.29 -6.97
C GLY A 137 30.05 -6.64 -6.52
N ILE A 138 31.03 -5.72 -6.60
CA ILE A 138 32.40 -6.03 -6.18
C ILE A 138 32.47 -6.33 -4.68
N LYS A 139 33.50 -7.11 -4.29
CA LYS A 139 33.76 -7.36 -2.87
C LYS A 139 34.18 -6.10 -2.14
N VAL A 140 33.75 -5.93 -0.88
CA VAL A 140 34.33 -4.91 0.02
C VAL A 140 35.85 -5.09 0.07
N PRO A 141 36.67 -4.08 -0.29
CA PRO A 141 38.12 -4.26 -0.37
C PRO A 141 38.76 -4.51 1.00
N GLU A 142 39.46 -5.64 1.14
CA GLU A 142 40.12 -6.09 2.39
C GLU A 142 41.05 -5.03 3.00
N PHE A 143 41.67 -4.18 2.16
CA PHE A 143 42.58 -3.13 2.63
C PHE A 143 41.89 -2.04 3.46
N ILE A 144 40.56 -1.90 3.39
CA ILE A 144 39.80 -0.96 4.24
C ILE A 144 40.04 -1.30 5.73
N GLY A 145 40.22 -2.59 6.06
CA GLY A 145 40.53 -3.04 7.41
C GLY A 145 41.82 -2.48 8.00
N ARG A 146 42.74 -2.01 7.16
CA ARG A 146 44.05 -1.47 7.54
C ARG A 146 44.06 0.06 7.71
N LEU A 147 42.88 0.67 7.80
CA LEU A 147 42.68 2.08 8.11
C LEU A 147 42.42 2.21 9.62
N ASN A 148 43.45 1.95 10.43
CA ASN A 148 43.31 1.67 11.87
C ASN A 148 42.74 2.84 12.70
N GLU A 149 42.73 4.07 12.19
CA GLU A 149 42.10 5.24 12.82
C GLU A 149 40.58 5.34 12.54
N LEU A 150 40.02 4.49 11.67
CA LEU A 150 38.63 4.59 11.21
C LEU A 150 37.63 4.38 12.37
N ARG A 151 36.68 5.32 12.50
CA ARG A 151 35.64 5.36 13.53
C ARG A 151 34.23 5.26 12.96
N TYR A 152 34.04 5.67 11.71
CA TYR A 152 32.78 5.60 11.00
C TYR A 152 33.01 4.97 9.63
N LEU A 153 32.32 3.87 9.35
CA LEU A 153 32.31 3.19 8.06
C LEU A 153 30.85 2.99 7.63
N ASN A 154 30.45 3.64 6.54
CA ASN A 154 29.15 3.42 5.93
C ASN A 154 29.32 2.99 4.46
N LEU A 155 28.81 1.79 4.15
CA LEU A 155 28.78 1.20 2.81
C LEU A 155 27.34 0.87 2.37
N SER A 156 26.31 1.32 3.11
CA SER A 156 24.94 0.86 2.90
C SER A 156 24.34 1.31 1.57
N GLY A 157 23.54 0.42 0.96
CA GLY A 157 22.95 0.63 -0.36
C GLY A 157 23.97 0.79 -1.49
N ALA A 158 25.26 0.46 -1.29
CA ALA A 158 26.32 0.71 -2.27
C ALA A 158 26.63 -0.48 -3.22
N SER A 159 25.81 -1.54 -3.18
CA SER A 159 25.94 -2.76 -4.00
C SER A 159 27.28 -3.51 -3.87
N PHE A 160 27.90 -3.51 -2.68
CA PHE A 160 29.03 -4.40 -2.38
C PHE A 160 28.56 -5.83 -2.03
N THR A 161 29.48 -6.78 -2.19
CA THR A 161 29.35 -8.17 -1.72
C THR A 161 30.54 -8.52 -0.79
N GLY A 162 30.55 -9.72 -0.21
CA GLY A 162 31.77 -10.27 0.41
C GLY A 162 31.50 -10.99 1.73
N LEU A 163 32.51 -10.99 2.60
CA LEU A 163 32.40 -11.48 3.97
C LEU A 163 32.90 -10.39 4.92
N VAL A 164 32.17 -10.14 6.00
CA VAL A 164 32.53 -9.27 7.13
C VAL A 164 33.92 -9.60 7.67
N SER A 165 34.26 -10.89 7.67
CA SER A 165 35.56 -11.44 8.04
C SER A 165 36.75 -10.88 7.26
N SER A 166 36.57 -10.43 6.02
CA SER A 166 37.68 -10.04 5.14
C SER A 166 38.14 -8.60 5.31
N PHE A 167 37.39 -7.76 6.04
CA PHE A 167 37.73 -6.33 6.19
C PHE A 167 37.55 -5.74 7.60
N LEU A 168 36.82 -6.37 8.53
CA LEU A 168 36.68 -5.82 9.90
C LEU A 168 37.82 -6.17 10.87
N LYS A 169 38.66 -7.15 10.54
CA LYS A 169 39.55 -7.82 11.50
C LYS A 169 40.46 -6.89 12.32
N ASP A 170 40.96 -5.81 11.73
CA ASP A 170 41.92 -4.90 12.37
C ASP A 170 41.28 -3.54 12.78
N LEU A 171 39.98 -3.32 12.54
CA LEU A 171 39.26 -2.05 12.76
C LEU A 171 38.84 -1.80 14.23
N SER A 172 39.73 -2.08 15.17
CA SER A 172 39.50 -1.98 16.62
C SER A 172 39.05 -0.62 17.18
N ASN A 173 39.10 0.47 16.39
CA ASN A 173 38.62 1.82 16.76
C ASN A 173 37.22 2.18 16.22
N LEU A 174 36.56 1.27 15.49
CA LEU A 174 35.32 1.56 14.77
C LEU A 174 34.11 1.71 15.72
N GLN A 175 33.47 2.87 15.69
CA GLN A 175 32.35 3.25 16.56
C GLN A 175 31.00 3.15 15.85
N VAL A 176 30.96 3.33 14.53
CA VAL A 176 29.76 3.19 13.69
C VAL A 176 30.08 2.32 12.48
N LEU A 177 29.26 1.28 12.28
CA LEU A 177 29.29 0.40 11.13
C LEU A 177 27.89 0.25 10.53
N ASP A 178 27.72 0.74 9.30
CA ASP A 178 26.51 0.56 8.50
C ASP A 178 26.84 -0.16 7.18
N LEU A 179 26.29 -1.37 7.02
CA LEU A 179 26.44 -2.22 5.84
C LEU A 179 25.08 -2.59 5.21
N GLY A 180 24.03 -1.83 5.50
CA GLY A 180 22.67 -2.17 5.05
C GLY A 180 22.58 -2.42 3.54
N GLY A 181 21.93 -3.51 3.13
CA GLY A 181 21.74 -3.88 1.72
C GLY A 181 22.96 -4.50 1.01
N LEU A 182 24.04 -4.85 1.73
CA LEU A 182 25.11 -5.69 1.19
C LEU A 182 24.67 -7.17 1.12
N ASP A 183 25.09 -7.90 0.08
CA ASP A 183 24.96 -9.37 0.07
C ASP A 183 25.94 -9.99 1.08
N LEU A 184 25.43 -10.33 2.26
CA LEU A 184 26.11 -11.10 3.30
C LEU A 184 25.54 -12.52 3.45
N SER A 185 24.79 -13.02 2.46
CA SER A 185 24.15 -14.37 2.49
C SER A 185 25.12 -15.52 2.76
N LYS A 186 26.40 -15.33 2.40
CA LYS A 186 27.50 -16.31 2.56
C LYS A 186 28.12 -16.31 3.95
N ASP A 187 27.85 -15.29 4.77
CA ASP A 187 28.40 -15.13 6.12
C ASP A 187 27.49 -15.84 7.17
N THR A 188 27.18 -17.12 6.92
CA THR A 188 25.99 -17.79 7.46
C THR A 188 25.89 -17.91 8.99
N ASN A 189 27.00 -17.85 9.73
CA ASN A 189 27.03 -18.07 11.19
C ASN A 189 28.08 -17.26 11.97
N SER A 190 29.13 -16.76 11.32
CA SER A 190 30.30 -16.16 11.98
C SER A 190 30.26 -14.63 12.12
N TRP A 191 29.42 -13.94 11.36
CA TRP A 191 29.46 -12.47 11.21
C TRP A 191 29.46 -11.71 12.55
N LEU A 192 28.50 -11.99 13.44
CA LEU A 192 28.36 -11.27 14.71
C LEU A 192 29.43 -11.65 15.74
N GLN A 193 29.92 -12.90 15.71
CA GLN A 193 31.07 -13.32 16.53
C GLN A 193 32.33 -12.56 16.12
N ILE A 194 32.58 -12.39 14.82
CA ILE A 194 33.72 -11.63 14.31
C ILE A 194 33.64 -10.16 14.72
N ILE A 195 32.46 -9.54 14.63
CA ILE A 195 32.21 -8.17 15.10
C ILE A 195 32.47 -8.06 16.61
N ASN A 196 31.93 -8.99 17.41
CA ASN A 196 32.13 -9.04 18.86
C ASN A 196 33.62 -9.17 19.26
N ASP A 197 34.40 -9.95 18.51
CA ASP A 197 35.77 -10.30 18.90
C ASP A 197 36.81 -9.27 18.42
N HIS A 198 36.54 -8.57 17.32
CA HIS A 198 37.49 -7.64 16.68
C HIS A 198 37.09 -6.16 16.77
N VAL A 199 35.80 -5.85 16.98
CA VAL A 199 35.25 -4.49 16.95
C VAL A 199 34.45 -4.15 18.23
N PRO A 200 35.02 -4.31 19.44
CA PRO A 200 34.32 -4.10 20.71
C PRO A 200 34.00 -2.63 21.03
N SER A 201 34.47 -1.69 20.21
CA SER A 201 34.32 -0.23 20.36
C SER A 201 33.06 0.33 19.67
N LEU A 202 32.23 -0.52 19.06
CA LEU A 202 30.99 -0.12 18.39
C LEU A 202 29.96 0.48 19.35
N LEU A 203 29.38 1.58 18.89
CA LEU A 203 28.23 2.28 19.45
C LEU A 203 27.00 2.10 18.54
N GLU A 204 27.19 2.00 17.22
CA GLU A 204 26.11 1.74 16.27
C GLU A 204 26.46 0.61 15.29
N LEU A 205 25.57 -0.38 15.15
CA LEU A 205 25.66 -1.46 14.19
C LEU A 205 24.36 -1.55 13.39
N ARG A 206 24.44 -1.34 12.07
CA ARG A 206 23.32 -1.45 11.14
C ARG A 206 23.61 -2.45 10.02
N LEU A 207 22.79 -3.50 9.94
CA LEU A 207 22.82 -4.54 8.91
C LEU A 207 21.43 -4.80 8.30
N PRO A 208 20.60 -3.77 8.00
CA PRO A 208 19.28 -4.01 7.41
C PRO A 208 19.40 -4.57 6.00
N ARG A 209 18.50 -5.46 5.56
CA ARG A 209 18.49 -6.01 4.17
C ARG A 209 19.77 -6.75 3.74
N CYS A 210 20.51 -7.33 4.66
CA CYS A 210 21.78 -8.00 4.39
C CYS A 210 21.68 -9.49 3.97
N GLN A 211 20.47 -10.01 3.77
CA GLN A 211 20.19 -11.43 3.45
C GLN A 211 20.71 -12.43 4.50
N LEU A 212 20.84 -11.99 5.75
CA LEU A 212 21.34 -12.82 6.85
C LEU A 212 20.26 -13.81 7.32
N LEU A 213 20.63 -15.10 7.43
CA LEU A 213 19.73 -16.20 7.80
C LEU A 213 19.73 -16.50 9.31
N ASN A 214 20.91 -16.47 9.95
CA ASN A 214 21.06 -16.89 11.36
C ASN A 214 21.55 -15.75 12.24
N ILE A 215 20.87 -15.60 13.39
CA ILE A 215 21.30 -14.76 14.51
C ILE A 215 21.80 -15.68 15.64
N PRO A 216 23.05 -15.53 16.14
CA PRO A 216 23.56 -16.40 17.20
C PRO A 216 22.68 -16.34 18.46
N SER A 217 22.29 -17.49 19.01
CA SER A 217 21.40 -17.55 20.18
C SER A 217 22.07 -17.14 21.50
N SER A 218 23.40 -17.30 21.58
CA SER A 218 24.22 -17.01 22.76
C SER A 218 25.67 -16.72 22.38
N PHE A 219 26.42 -16.11 23.30
CA PHE A 219 27.86 -15.83 23.18
C PHE A 219 28.62 -16.39 24.39
N PRO A 220 29.84 -16.94 24.21
CA PRO A 220 30.72 -17.31 25.32
C PRO A 220 31.15 -16.09 26.16
N TYR A 221 31.37 -14.96 25.50
CA TYR A 221 31.65 -13.65 26.09
C TYR A 221 31.10 -12.56 25.15
N LEU A 222 30.54 -11.49 25.72
CA LEU A 222 29.89 -10.40 25.00
C LEU A 222 30.67 -9.11 25.24
N ASN A 223 31.32 -8.58 24.20
CA ASN A 223 32.14 -7.38 24.27
C ASN A 223 31.38 -6.12 23.81
N LEU A 224 30.31 -6.29 23.00
CA LEU A 224 29.53 -5.20 22.39
C LEU A 224 28.63 -4.42 23.39
N THR A 225 28.91 -4.43 24.68
CA THR A 225 28.06 -3.84 25.73
C THR A 225 27.95 -2.31 25.69
N SER A 226 28.80 -1.64 24.89
CA SER A 226 28.74 -0.20 24.61
C SER A 226 27.71 0.18 23.54
N LEU A 227 27.07 -0.79 22.88
CA LEU A 227 26.19 -0.56 21.74
C LEU A 227 24.92 0.21 22.13
N LEU A 228 24.66 1.31 21.43
CA LEU A 228 23.51 2.21 21.57
C LEU A 228 22.45 1.96 20.51
N VAL A 229 22.87 1.52 19.31
CA VAL A 229 22.00 1.27 18.16
C VAL A 229 22.27 -0.12 17.60
N LEU A 230 21.23 -0.96 17.55
CA LEU A 230 21.24 -2.24 16.85
C LEU A 230 20.08 -2.31 15.86
N ASP A 231 20.41 -2.39 14.57
CA ASP A 231 19.47 -2.52 13.47
C ASP A 231 19.81 -3.76 12.65
N LEU A 232 18.93 -4.77 12.75
CA LEU A 232 19.03 -6.07 12.08
C LEU A 232 17.79 -6.34 11.20
N SER A 233 17.05 -5.28 10.85
CA SER A 233 15.77 -5.35 10.18
C SER A 233 15.83 -5.97 8.78
N ASN A 234 14.69 -6.46 8.28
CA ASN A 234 14.53 -6.86 6.88
C ASN A 234 15.55 -7.94 6.44
N ASN A 235 15.83 -8.89 7.33
CA ASN A 235 16.66 -10.08 7.09
C ASN A 235 15.77 -11.34 7.16
N ALA A 236 16.35 -12.54 7.25
CA ALA A 236 15.60 -13.80 7.24
C ALA A 236 15.69 -14.57 8.58
N PHE A 237 15.87 -13.87 9.72
CA PHE A 237 16.13 -14.49 11.02
C PHE A 237 14.94 -15.31 11.55
N GLY A 238 14.95 -16.62 11.31
CA GLY A 238 13.89 -17.58 11.68
C GLY A 238 13.90 -18.06 13.14
N SER A 239 14.36 -17.26 14.11
CA SER A 239 14.49 -17.73 15.49
C SER A 239 13.17 -17.69 16.27
N CYS A 240 12.77 -18.83 16.86
CA CYS A 240 11.65 -18.86 17.81
C CYS A 240 12.04 -18.48 19.24
N THR A 241 13.28 -18.03 19.48
CA THR A 241 13.75 -17.53 20.78
C THR A 241 14.52 -16.22 20.60
N PHE A 242 14.11 -15.16 21.30
CA PHE A 242 14.91 -13.93 21.38
C PHE A 242 16.31 -14.20 21.96
N PRO A 243 17.40 -13.85 21.24
CA PRO A 243 18.76 -14.14 21.69
C PRO A 243 19.12 -13.47 23.02
N GLN A 244 19.55 -14.27 23.99
CA GLN A 244 19.73 -13.85 25.39
C GLN A 244 20.88 -12.86 25.63
N TRP A 245 21.65 -12.53 24.60
CA TRP A 245 22.67 -11.48 24.65
C TRP A 245 22.10 -10.09 24.40
N ILE A 246 20.97 -9.94 23.68
CA ILE A 246 20.34 -8.64 23.41
C ILE A 246 19.99 -7.96 24.74
N PHE A 247 19.39 -8.72 25.67
CA PHE A 247 19.02 -8.26 27.02
C PHE A 247 20.20 -7.99 27.97
N LYS A 248 21.45 -8.14 27.49
CA LYS A 248 22.67 -7.71 28.19
C LYS A 248 23.22 -6.39 27.66
N LEU A 249 22.71 -5.90 26.54
CA LEU A 249 23.08 -4.61 25.94
C LEU A 249 22.30 -3.47 26.60
N SER A 250 22.53 -3.28 27.91
CA SER A 250 21.82 -2.29 28.73
C SER A 250 21.95 -0.84 28.24
N SER A 251 22.90 -0.57 27.35
CA SER A 251 23.17 0.74 26.76
C SER A 251 22.28 1.06 25.55
N LEU A 252 21.46 0.11 25.06
CA LEU A 252 20.65 0.30 23.85
C LEU A 252 19.61 1.42 24.01
N VAL A 253 19.58 2.27 22.99
CA VAL A 253 18.64 3.37 22.76
C VAL A 253 17.73 3.06 21.56
N TYR A 254 18.24 2.37 20.55
CA TYR A 254 17.51 1.92 19.36
C TYR A 254 17.70 0.41 19.16
N LEU A 255 16.59 -0.34 19.07
CA LEU A 255 16.59 -1.75 18.69
C LEU A 255 15.52 -2.00 17.63
N ASP A 256 15.96 -2.53 16.47
CA ASP A 256 15.10 -2.85 15.34
C ASP A 256 15.41 -4.28 14.84
N LEU A 257 14.41 -5.15 14.98
CA LEU A 257 14.40 -6.53 14.51
C LEU A 257 13.24 -6.76 13.52
N SER A 258 12.67 -5.68 12.96
CA SER A 258 11.49 -5.73 12.11
C SER A 258 11.70 -6.52 10.82
N SER A 259 10.61 -6.92 10.15
CA SER A 259 10.63 -7.57 8.83
C SER A 259 11.56 -8.81 8.77
N ASN A 260 11.52 -9.66 9.79
CA ASN A 260 12.28 -10.91 9.88
C ASN A 260 11.31 -12.11 9.96
N ASN A 261 11.82 -13.31 10.24
CA ASN A 261 11.01 -14.54 10.31
C ASN A 261 10.82 -15.04 11.77
N MET A 262 10.86 -14.15 12.78
CA MET A 262 10.94 -14.57 14.18
C MET A 262 9.61 -15.14 14.69
N CYS A 263 9.69 -16.29 15.37
CA CYS A 263 8.57 -17.10 15.83
C CYS A 263 8.47 -17.20 17.36
N SER A 264 8.92 -16.17 18.08
CA SER A 264 9.12 -16.20 19.53
C SER A 264 7.94 -15.66 20.35
N GLU A 265 7.80 -16.08 21.60
CA GLU A 265 6.94 -15.36 22.53
C GLU A 265 7.56 -13.98 22.84
N LEU A 266 6.74 -12.93 22.93
CA LEU A 266 7.13 -11.65 23.52
C LEU A 266 7.49 -11.88 25.00
N VAL A 267 8.62 -11.35 25.49
CA VAL A 267 9.17 -11.66 26.82
C VAL A 267 9.37 -10.43 27.70
N ASP A 268 9.29 -10.61 29.02
CA ASP A 268 9.50 -9.52 30.01
C ASP A 268 10.96 -9.01 30.04
N GLU A 269 11.91 -9.81 29.55
CA GLU A 269 13.33 -9.48 29.40
C GLU A 269 13.60 -8.14 28.71
N PHE A 270 12.74 -7.67 27.80
CA PHE A 270 12.89 -6.36 27.14
C PHE A 270 12.90 -5.19 28.14
N ALA A 271 12.25 -5.31 29.29
CA ALA A 271 12.27 -4.31 30.36
C ALA A 271 13.66 -4.10 31.01
N LYS A 272 14.66 -4.94 30.67
CA LYS A 272 16.07 -4.75 31.06
C LYS A 272 16.76 -3.65 30.24
N LEU A 273 16.22 -3.29 29.08
CA LEU A 273 16.75 -2.26 28.18
C LEU A 273 16.26 -0.86 28.59
N THR A 274 16.59 -0.41 29.78
CA THR A 274 15.98 0.78 30.40
C THR A 274 16.28 2.11 29.70
N PHE A 275 17.28 2.17 28.82
CA PHE A 275 17.62 3.34 28.00
C PHE A 275 16.91 3.39 26.64
N LEU A 276 16.09 2.38 26.32
CA LEU A 276 15.50 2.22 25.00
C LEU A 276 14.46 3.31 24.69
N GLU A 277 14.73 4.08 23.64
CA GLU A 277 13.85 5.11 23.09
C GLU A 277 13.04 4.61 21.88
N HIS A 278 13.57 3.63 21.13
CA HIS A 278 12.90 3.05 19.97
C HIS A 278 13.01 1.52 19.99
N LEU A 279 11.86 0.85 19.87
CA LEU A 279 11.74 -0.60 19.70
C LEU A 279 10.82 -0.92 18.51
N ASP A 280 11.37 -1.58 17.50
CA ASP A 280 10.60 -2.17 16.39
C ASP A 280 10.82 -3.68 16.31
N LEU A 281 9.72 -4.44 16.41
CA LEU A 281 9.64 -5.89 16.24
C LEU A 281 8.61 -6.28 15.16
N SER A 282 8.16 -5.32 14.36
CA SER A 282 7.04 -5.47 13.43
C SER A 282 7.33 -6.44 12.27
N SER A 283 6.26 -6.87 11.59
CA SER A 283 6.33 -7.69 10.37
C SER A 283 7.17 -8.96 10.51
N ASN A 284 7.16 -9.58 11.68
CA ASN A 284 7.78 -10.88 11.92
C ASN A 284 6.80 -12.06 11.76
N LEU A 285 5.49 -11.78 11.78
CA LEU A 285 4.35 -12.70 11.65
C LEU A 285 4.24 -13.79 12.74
N GLY A 286 5.35 -14.38 13.19
CA GLY A 286 5.40 -15.44 14.19
C GLY A 286 5.56 -14.97 15.63
N ILE A 287 5.89 -13.70 15.90
CA ILE A 287 6.02 -13.19 17.28
C ILE A 287 4.65 -13.23 17.95
N ASN A 288 4.56 -13.89 19.10
CA ASN A 288 3.29 -14.29 19.73
C ASN A 288 3.32 -14.09 21.26
N GLY A 289 2.35 -14.68 21.96
CA GLY A 289 2.18 -14.55 23.41
C GLY A 289 1.32 -13.36 23.81
N THR A 290 1.42 -12.94 25.07
CA THR A 290 0.69 -11.80 25.61
C THR A 290 1.48 -10.50 25.53
N LEU A 291 0.80 -9.38 25.26
CA LEU A 291 1.37 -8.04 25.39
C LEU A 291 1.78 -7.79 26.85
N LYS A 292 3.08 -7.59 27.11
CA LYS A 292 3.63 -7.60 28.46
C LYS A 292 3.54 -6.24 29.14
N ARG A 293 2.97 -6.18 30.35
CA ARG A 293 2.95 -4.96 31.21
C ARG A 293 4.35 -4.38 31.47
N SER A 294 5.38 -5.22 31.49
CA SER A 294 6.77 -4.84 31.69
C SER A 294 7.32 -3.89 30.61
N LEU A 295 6.93 -4.08 29.34
CA LEU A 295 7.28 -3.17 28.24
C LEU A 295 6.75 -1.75 28.47
N GLY A 296 5.56 -1.62 29.06
CA GLY A 296 4.97 -0.33 29.39
C GLY A 296 5.78 0.48 30.40
N LYS A 297 6.71 -0.15 31.14
CA LYS A 297 7.55 0.51 32.15
C LYS A 297 8.89 1.05 31.59
N LEU A 298 9.10 0.98 30.28
CA LEU A 298 10.25 1.57 29.59
C LEU A 298 10.07 3.09 29.45
N CYS A 299 10.25 3.83 30.55
CA CYS A 299 9.92 5.27 30.62
C CYS A 299 10.82 6.23 29.80
N ASN A 300 11.70 5.73 28.93
CA ASN A 300 12.41 6.52 27.92
C ASN A 300 11.82 6.32 26.50
N LEU A 301 10.94 5.34 26.32
CA LEU A 301 10.40 4.92 25.03
C LEU A 301 9.62 6.06 24.36
N LYS A 302 10.03 6.40 23.13
CA LYS A 302 9.40 7.37 22.23
C LYS A 302 8.62 6.67 21.11
N SER A 303 9.07 5.49 20.69
CA SER A 303 8.45 4.72 19.62
C SER A 303 8.40 3.25 19.96
N LEU A 304 7.20 2.67 19.93
CA LEU A 304 6.97 1.23 20.01
C LEU A 304 6.19 0.76 18.78
N ILE A 305 6.78 -0.17 18.03
CA ILE A 305 6.22 -0.71 16.79
C ILE A 305 6.22 -2.24 16.89
N LEU A 306 5.03 -2.83 17.01
CA LEU A 306 4.83 -4.28 17.18
C LEU A 306 3.86 -4.86 16.12
N SER A 307 3.54 -4.09 15.08
CA SER A 307 2.52 -4.43 14.08
C SER A 307 2.86 -5.65 13.20
N TYR A 308 1.86 -6.25 12.55
CA TYR A 308 2.01 -7.44 11.70
C TYR A 308 2.67 -8.63 12.43
N ASN A 309 2.08 -8.98 13.57
CA ASN A 309 2.51 -10.08 14.43
C ASN A 309 1.29 -10.86 14.96
N ASN A 310 1.53 -11.82 15.85
CA ASN A 310 0.54 -12.69 16.45
C ASN A 310 0.40 -12.45 17.98
N ILE A 311 0.69 -11.22 18.44
CA ILE A 311 0.65 -10.82 19.85
C ILE A 311 -0.82 -10.68 20.28
N SER A 312 -1.13 -11.10 21.50
CA SER A 312 -2.49 -11.24 22.03
C SER A 312 -2.63 -10.71 23.46
N GLY A 313 -3.80 -10.89 24.07
CA GLY A 313 -4.08 -10.49 25.45
C GLY A 313 -4.71 -9.11 25.56
N ASP A 314 -5.00 -8.72 26.80
CA ASP A 314 -5.68 -7.45 27.10
C ASP A 314 -4.72 -6.26 27.07
N ILE A 315 -5.14 -5.17 26.41
CA ILE A 315 -4.34 -3.95 26.25
C ILE A 315 -4.30 -3.06 27.51
N ILE A 316 -5.25 -3.23 28.45
CA ILE A 316 -5.46 -2.32 29.59
C ILE A 316 -4.22 -2.22 30.48
N GLU A 317 -3.71 -3.35 30.98
CA GLU A 317 -2.55 -3.36 31.89
C GLU A 317 -1.29 -2.74 31.27
N PHE A 318 -1.14 -2.87 29.96
CA PHE A 318 -0.01 -2.29 29.22
C PHE A 318 -0.14 -0.77 29.09
N ILE A 319 -1.32 -0.24 28.76
CA ILE A 319 -1.56 1.22 28.69
C ILE A 319 -1.51 1.84 30.09
N GLU A 320 -2.01 1.16 31.12
CA GLU A 320 -1.80 1.58 32.52
C GLU A 320 -0.32 1.76 32.82
N ALA A 321 0.53 0.77 32.51
CA ALA A 321 1.96 0.83 32.77
C ALA A 321 2.67 1.94 32.00
N LEU A 322 2.31 2.20 30.73
CA LEU A 322 2.79 3.37 30.00
C LEU A 322 2.47 4.68 30.72
N SER A 323 1.29 4.78 31.33
CA SER A 323 0.86 5.97 32.09
C SER A 323 1.53 6.12 33.47
N GLU A 324 2.18 5.08 33.99
CA GLU A 324 3.00 5.17 35.22
C GLU A 324 4.28 6.02 35.01
N CYS A 325 4.69 6.25 33.75
CA CYS A 325 5.93 6.94 33.39
C CYS A 325 5.82 8.47 33.41
N GLN A 326 6.40 9.11 34.43
CA GLN A 326 6.41 10.58 34.62
C GLN A 326 6.90 11.39 33.41
N SER A 327 7.80 10.82 32.60
CA SER A 327 8.34 11.43 31.39
C SER A 327 7.29 11.65 30.30
N ASN A 328 6.27 10.79 30.22
CA ASN A 328 5.33 10.65 29.11
C ASN A 328 6.05 10.84 27.75
N SER A 329 7.06 10.02 27.50
CA SER A 329 7.98 10.14 26.35
C SER A 329 7.42 9.63 25.03
N LEU A 330 6.37 8.80 25.06
CA LEU A 330 5.87 8.09 23.89
C LEU A 330 5.22 9.03 22.87
N GLU A 331 5.72 9.01 21.63
CA GLU A 331 5.24 9.74 20.46
C GLU A 331 4.55 8.80 19.45
N THR A 332 5.00 7.55 19.34
CA THR A 332 4.42 6.52 18.45
C THR A 332 4.06 5.25 19.21
N LEU A 333 2.81 4.79 19.07
CA LEU A 333 2.34 3.48 19.50
C LEU A 333 1.64 2.77 18.33
N GLU A 334 2.32 1.79 17.74
CA GLU A 334 1.84 1.01 16.59
C GLU A 334 1.73 -0.48 16.95
N LEU A 335 0.49 -0.96 17.07
CA LEU A 335 0.13 -2.33 17.45
C LEU A 335 -0.80 -3.01 16.43
N SER A 336 -0.99 -2.43 15.24
CA SER A 336 -1.93 -2.89 14.22
C SER A 336 -1.61 -4.29 13.67
N PHE A 337 -2.60 -5.01 13.16
CA PHE A 337 -2.46 -6.38 12.65
C PHE A 337 -1.88 -7.32 13.73
N ASN A 338 -2.64 -7.50 14.80
CA ASN A 338 -2.35 -8.39 15.93
C ASN A 338 -3.66 -9.03 16.43
N LYS A 339 -3.62 -9.71 17.58
CA LYS A 339 -4.77 -10.37 18.24
C LYS A 339 -5.07 -9.76 19.62
N LEU A 340 -4.83 -8.45 19.79
CA LEU A 340 -5.10 -7.76 21.05
C LEU A 340 -6.61 -7.67 21.33
N THR A 341 -6.95 -7.70 22.61
CA THR A 341 -8.32 -7.65 23.14
C THR A 341 -8.43 -6.62 24.27
N GLY A 342 -9.61 -6.49 24.86
CA GLY A 342 -9.86 -5.53 25.94
C GLY A 342 -10.30 -4.17 25.41
N ASN A 343 -10.50 -3.23 26.32
CA ASN A 343 -11.01 -1.90 26.01
C ASN A 343 -9.89 -0.85 26.09
N LEU A 344 -10.08 0.32 25.48
CA LEU A 344 -9.19 1.46 25.66
C LEU A 344 -9.43 2.10 27.04
N PRO A 345 -8.46 2.10 27.98
CA PRO A 345 -8.68 2.62 29.33
C PRO A 345 -8.46 4.14 29.42
N ASP A 346 -9.07 4.80 30.40
CA ASP A 346 -8.89 6.25 30.65
C ASP A 346 -7.42 6.67 30.82
N ALA A 347 -6.56 5.75 31.29
CA ALA A 347 -5.11 5.93 31.41
C ALA A 347 -4.42 6.38 30.11
N LEU A 348 -5.00 6.07 28.94
CA LEU A 348 -4.52 6.47 27.62
C LEU A 348 -4.31 8.00 27.51
N GLY A 349 -5.23 8.81 28.07
CA GLY A 349 -5.18 10.27 28.04
C GLY A 349 -4.01 10.92 28.80
N ASN A 350 -3.20 10.14 29.52
CA ASN A 350 -1.98 10.63 30.16
C ASN A 350 -0.81 10.77 29.16
N LEU A 351 -0.83 10.04 28.03
CA LEU A 351 0.27 9.95 27.07
C LEU A 351 0.35 11.19 26.14
N ARG A 352 0.38 12.40 26.71
CA ARG A 352 0.12 13.67 26.00
C ARG A 352 1.09 14.04 24.86
N LYS A 353 2.22 13.34 24.70
CA LYS A 353 3.14 13.49 23.56
C LYS A 353 2.83 12.56 22.38
N LEU A 354 1.89 11.64 22.55
CA LEU A 354 1.53 10.66 21.52
C LEU A 354 0.97 11.38 20.30
N LYS A 355 1.63 11.17 19.15
CA LYS A 355 1.26 11.67 17.82
C LYS A 355 0.55 10.62 17.00
N HIS A 356 1.00 9.37 17.06
CA HIS A 356 0.46 8.29 16.25
C HIS A 356 0.00 7.15 17.15
N LEU A 357 -1.32 6.93 17.19
CA LEU A 357 -1.96 5.80 17.86
C LEU A 357 -2.59 4.90 16.81
N GLN A 358 -1.95 3.76 16.52
CA GLN A 358 -2.35 2.85 15.45
C GLN A 358 -2.62 1.45 16.01
N LEU A 359 -3.89 1.04 15.95
CA LEU A 359 -4.44 -0.16 16.59
C LEU A 359 -5.28 -1.01 15.61
N ARG A 360 -5.11 -0.82 14.30
CA ARG A 360 -5.98 -1.38 13.25
C ARG A 360 -5.93 -2.91 13.25
N PHE A 361 -6.99 -3.58 12.79
CA PHE A 361 -7.01 -5.04 12.61
C PHE A 361 -6.59 -5.80 13.88
N ASN A 362 -7.39 -5.62 14.94
CA ASN A 362 -7.24 -6.29 16.24
C ASN A 362 -8.62 -6.84 16.69
N SER A 363 -8.82 -7.06 17.98
CA SER A 363 -10.11 -7.47 18.57
C SER A 363 -10.45 -6.66 19.83
N LEU A 364 -10.09 -5.38 19.82
CA LEU A 364 -10.43 -4.42 20.88
C LEU A 364 -11.95 -4.18 20.95
N THR A 365 -12.45 -3.88 22.14
CA THR A 365 -13.89 -3.77 22.45
C THR A 365 -14.24 -2.51 23.25
N GLY A 366 -15.54 -2.27 23.46
CA GLY A 366 -16.03 -1.11 24.23
C GLY A 366 -15.97 0.21 23.46
N THR A 367 -16.02 1.31 24.19
CA THR A 367 -16.03 2.69 23.66
C THR A 367 -14.63 3.30 23.57
N ILE A 368 -14.51 4.45 22.90
CA ILE A 368 -13.35 5.34 23.05
C ILE A 368 -13.53 6.11 24.37
N PRO A 369 -12.53 6.17 25.27
CA PRO A 369 -12.64 6.88 26.54
C PRO A 369 -12.66 8.40 26.34
N GLU A 370 -13.42 9.12 27.18
CA GLU A 370 -13.45 10.59 27.20
C GLU A 370 -12.04 11.20 27.36
N SER A 371 -11.14 10.49 28.05
CA SER A 371 -9.77 10.95 28.26
C SER A 371 -8.95 11.12 26.98
N ILE A 372 -9.40 10.58 25.83
CA ILE A 372 -8.76 10.74 24.52
C ILE A 372 -8.50 12.22 24.19
N GLY A 373 -9.40 13.13 24.57
CA GLY A 373 -9.27 14.57 24.29
C GLY A 373 -8.07 15.25 24.95
N ASN A 374 -7.43 14.61 25.93
CA ASN A 374 -6.17 15.08 26.52
C ASN A 374 -4.94 14.88 25.61
N LEU A 375 -5.05 14.08 24.54
CA LEU A 375 -3.95 13.81 23.60
C LEU A 375 -3.77 14.96 22.60
N SER A 376 -3.49 16.15 23.11
CA SER A 376 -3.34 17.39 22.32
C SER A 376 -2.27 17.34 21.21
N SER A 377 -1.34 16.38 21.26
CA SER A 377 -0.30 16.15 20.25
C SER A 377 -0.69 15.13 19.17
N LEU A 378 -1.88 14.51 19.24
CA LEU A 378 -2.26 13.40 18.37
C LEU A 378 -2.51 13.88 16.94
N GLU A 379 -1.71 13.39 16.00
CA GLU A 379 -1.75 13.67 14.56
C GLU A 379 -2.47 12.55 13.78
N THR A 380 -2.39 11.31 14.27
CA THR A 380 -2.96 10.11 13.63
C THR A 380 -3.64 9.22 14.67
N PHE A 381 -4.92 8.89 14.45
CA PHE A 381 -5.65 7.92 15.27
C PHE A 381 -6.35 6.88 14.40
N TYR A 382 -5.84 5.65 14.41
CA TYR A 382 -6.41 4.53 13.67
C TYR A 382 -6.86 3.40 14.60
N LEU A 383 -8.16 3.09 14.53
CA LEU A 383 -8.83 2.04 15.30
C LEU A 383 -9.59 1.06 14.38
N THR A 384 -9.40 1.18 13.07
CA THR A 384 -10.07 0.41 12.00
C THR A 384 -10.11 -1.10 12.25
N SER A 385 -11.19 -1.77 11.86
CA SER A 385 -11.30 -3.24 11.90
C SER A 385 -11.07 -3.81 13.30
N ASN A 386 -11.92 -3.40 14.24
CA ASN A 386 -11.94 -3.88 15.62
C ASN A 386 -13.38 -4.29 16.00
N LYS A 387 -13.66 -4.49 17.29
CA LYS A 387 -14.98 -4.81 17.84
C LYS A 387 -15.47 -3.71 18.79
N MET A 388 -15.03 -2.46 18.56
CA MET A 388 -15.48 -1.31 19.33
C MET A 388 -16.97 -1.06 19.09
N SER A 389 -17.66 -0.47 20.06
CA SER A 389 -19.11 -0.27 20.04
C SER A 389 -19.56 0.84 21.00
N GLY A 390 -20.84 1.21 20.93
CA GLY A 390 -21.41 2.33 21.67
C GLY A 390 -21.18 3.68 20.98
N ASN A 391 -21.53 4.76 21.68
CA ASN A 391 -21.32 6.12 21.21
C ASN A 391 -19.84 6.43 20.94
N ILE A 392 -19.58 7.12 19.83
CA ILE A 392 -18.35 7.89 19.62
C ILE A 392 -18.35 9.06 20.61
N THR A 393 -17.21 9.34 21.26
CA THR A 393 -17.10 10.45 22.22
C THR A 393 -16.88 11.80 21.52
N THR A 394 -17.60 12.84 21.98
CA THR A 394 -17.35 14.23 21.60
C THR A 394 -15.96 14.74 21.97
N SER A 395 -15.25 14.08 22.90
CA SER A 395 -13.90 14.47 23.29
C SER A 395 -12.84 14.21 22.20
N ILE A 396 -13.17 13.46 21.14
CA ILE A 396 -12.39 13.46 19.89
C ILE A 396 -12.25 14.88 19.33
N GLY A 397 -13.31 15.70 19.41
CA GLY A 397 -13.33 17.10 18.94
C GLY A 397 -12.41 18.05 19.71
N GLN A 398 -11.59 17.56 20.64
CA GLN A 398 -10.54 18.32 21.35
C GLN A 398 -9.14 18.10 20.76
N LEU A 399 -8.98 17.14 19.84
CA LEU A 399 -7.72 16.73 19.22
C LEU A 399 -7.27 17.71 18.12
N MET A 400 -6.95 18.95 18.49
CA MET A 400 -6.64 20.05 17.54
C MET A 400 -5.49 19.75 16.56
N SER A 401 -4.57 18.83 16.90
CA SER A 401 -3.45 18.43 16.04
C SER A 401 -3.80 17.37 15.00
N LEU A 402 -5.00 16.77 15.08
CA LEU A 402 -5.36 15.55 14.33
C LEU A 402 -5.48 15.81 12.83
N VAL A 403 -4.69 15.09 12.05
CA VAL A 403 -4.66 15.12 10.59
C VAL A 403 -5.47 13.97 9.99
N SER A 404 -5.42 12.79 10.62
CA SER A 404 -6.11 11.60 10.11
C SER A 404 -6.79 10.78 11.22
N LEU A 405 -8.07 10.46 10.98
CA LEU A 405 -8.94 9.71 11.89
C LEU A 405 -9.66 8.58 11.14
N ASP A 406 -9.24 7.33 11.38
CA ASP A 406 -9.93 6.15 10.86
C ASP A 406 -10.42 5.26 12.01
N ILE A 407 -11.73 5.34 12.23
CA ILE A 407 -12.49 4.51 13.19
C ILE A 407 -13.48 3.60 12.45
N SER A 408 -13.31 3.37 11.15
CA SER A 408 -14.21 2.54 10.33
C SER A 408 -14.12 1.04 10.69
N GLU A 409 -15.01 0.22 10.14
CA GLU A 409 -15.13 -1.21 10.44
C GLU A 409 -15.20 -1.52 11.95
N ASN A 410 -16.09 -0.79 12.64
CA ASN A 410 -16.42 -0.95 14.06
C ASN A 410 -17.93 -0.73 14.29
N MET A 411 -18.47 -1.31 15.36
CA MET A 411 -19.91 -1.40 15.64
C MET A 411 -20.44 -0.17 16.41
N TRP A 412 -20.08 1.05 15.99
CA TRP A 412 -20.52 2.29 16.63
C TRP A 412 -22.03 2.48 16.57
N ASP A 413 -22.58 3.16 17.56
CA ASP A 413 -23.98 3.60 17.60
C ASP A 413 -24.12 5.04 18.09
N GLY A 414 -25.36 5.54 18.13
CA GLY A 414 -25.66 6.90 18.58
C GLY A 414 -25.65 7.94 17.45
N ILE A 415 -25.26 9.18 17.77
CA ILE A 415 -25.42 10.36 16.91
C ILE A 415 -24.12 11.17 16.85
N VAL A 416 -23.59 11.36 15.64
CA VAL A 416 -22.48 12.26 15.34
C VAL A 416 -23.01 13.66 15.05
N THR A 417 -22.69 14.59 15.95
CA THR A 417 -22.93 16.04 15.81
C THR A 417 -21.63 16.80 15.55
N GLU A 418 -21.70 18.10 15.23
CA GLU A 418 -20.53 18.96 14.97
C GLU A 418 -19.51 18.94 16.13
N ALA A 419 -19.97 18.73 17.36
CA ALA A 419 -19.13 18.69 18.56
C ALA A 419 -17.98 17.66 18.50
N HIS A 420 -18.13 16.61 17.69
CA HIS A 420 -17.09 15.59 17.48
C HIS A 420 -15.95 16.07 16.56
N LEU A 421 -16.18 17.11 15.75
CA LEU A 421 -15.31 17.52 14.64
C LEU A 421 -14.90 19.01 14.69
N VAL A 422 -15.59 19.85 15.47
CA VAL A 422 -15.56 21.32 15.35
C VAL A 422 -14.18 21.98 15.53
N ASN A 423 -13.26 21.41 16.32
CA ASN A 423 -11.91 21.97 16.52
C ASN A 423 -10.81 21.21 15.75
N LEU A 424 -11.16 20.26 14.88
CA LEU A 424 -10.19 19.43 14.16
C LEU A 424 -9.64 20.16 12.91
N SER A 425 -9.07 21.36 13.08
CA SER A 425 -8.69 22.25 11.98
C SER A 425 -7.70 21.66 10.97
N ASN A 426 -6.93 20.65 11.38
CA ASN A 426 -5.88 20.04 10.57
C ASN A 426 -6.35 18.78 9.81
N LEU A 427 -7.61 18.37 9.99
CA LEU A 427 -8.13 17.08 9.52
C LEU A 427 -8.21 17.01 7.99
N GLN A 428 -7.47 16.05 7.41
CA GLN A 428 -7.42 15.75 5.98
C GLN A 428 -8.06 14.40 5.65
N GLU A 429 -8.17 13.50 6.62
CA GLU A 429 -8.74 12.16 6.42
C GLU A 429 -9.75 11.81 7.52
N PHE A 430 -10.96 11.42 7.13
CA PHE A 430 -12.00 10.97 8.05
C PHE A 430 -12.72 9.72 7.54
N SER A 431 -12.63 8.63 8.30
CA SER A 431 -13.22 7.33 7.96
C SER A 431 -14.01 6.73 9.12
N VAL A 432 -15.31 6.47 8.90
CA VAL A 432 -16.24 5.95 9.92
C VAL A 432 -17.33 5.05 9.31
N GLY A 433 -17.85 4.13 10.12
CA GLY A 433 -18.89 3.17 9.73
C GLY A 433 -18.32 1.87 9.12
N MET A 434 -19.19 0.92 8.79
CA MET A 434 -18.82 -0.44 8.35
C MET A 434 -19.23 -0.71 6.91
N LYS A 435 -18.44 -1.48 6.16
CA LYS A 435 -18.77 -1.80 4.76
C LYS A 435 -19.94 -2.77 4.67
N LEU A 436 -21.00 -2.36 3.98
CA LEU A 436 -22.18 -3.18 3.68
C LEU A 436 -22.92 -3.71 4.93
N SER A 437 -22.91 -2.97 6.04
CA SER A 437 -23.76 -3.31 7.19
C SER A 437 -25.23 -3.11 6.85
N LYS A 438 -26.05 -4.10 7.19
CA LYS A 438 -27.53 -4.02 7.10
C LYS A 438 -28.19 -3.45 8.36
N ASN A 439 -27.40 -3.20 9.41
CA ASN A 439 -27.89 -2.62 10.66
C ASN A 439 -27.25 -1.23 10.81
N ILE A 440 -28.04 -0.18 10.55
CA ILE A 440 -27.59 1.20 10.64
C ILE A 440 -27.85 1.69 12.07
N THR A 441 -26.78 1.78 12.86
CA THR A 441 -26.82 2.11 14.29
C THR A 441 -26.26 3.49 14.61
N LEU A 442 -25.41 4.04 13.74
CA LEU A 442 -24.84 5.38 13.84
C LEU A 442 -25.58 6.34 12.89
N ALA A 443 -25.99 7.48 13.40
CA ALA A 443 -26.61 8.57 12.64
C ALA A 443 -25.76 9.85 12.69
N PHE A 444 -26.00 10.78 11.76
CA PHE A 444 -25.44 12.12 11.77
C PHE A 444 -26.56 13.14 11.98
N ASP A 445 -26.37 14.05 12.92
CA ASP A 445 -27.23 15.22 13.16
C ASP A 445 -26.34 16.47 13.11
N ILE A 446 -26.15 16.98 11.89
CA ILE A 446 -25.27 18.09 11.57
C ILE A 446 -26.08 19.16 10.86
N SER A 447 -25.99 20.40 11.34
CA SER A 447 -26.70 21.55 10.78
C SER A 447 -26.33 21.77 9.31
N PRO A 448 -27.32 21.94 8.38
CA PRO A 448 -27.05 22.29 6.99
C PRO A 448 -26.33 23.63 6.77
N ASN A 449 -26.18 24.44 7.83
CA ASN A 449 -25.44 25.70 7.85
C ASN A 449 -24.04 25.59 8.49
N TRP A 450 -23.62 24.40 8.96
CA TRP A 450 -22.28 24.21 9.51
C TRP A 450 -21.23 24.20 8.39
N ASN A 451 -20.14 24.92 8.62
CA ASN A 451 -18.97 24.92 7.76
C ASN A 451 -17.77 24.41 8.59
N PRO A 452 -17.21 23.23 8.28
CA PRO A 452 -16.04 22.70 8.98
C PRO A 452 -14.81 23.56 8.72
N SER A 453 -13.99 23.76 9.76
CA SER A 453 -12.75 24.54 9.70
C SER A 453 -11.62 23.87 8.89
N PHE A 454 -11.82 22.62 8.47
CA PHE A 454 -10.82 21.75 7.86
C PHE A 454 -11.11 21.47 6.38
N ARG A 455 -10.17 20.79 5.71
CA ARG A 455 -10.24 20.42 4.29
C ARG A 455 -9.81 18.96 4.15
N LEU A 456 -10.78 18.11 3.83
CA LEU A 456 -10.56 16.68 3.63
C LEU A 456 -10.06 16.40 2.22
N THR A 457 -9.01 15.58 2.15
CA THR A 457 -8.55 14.88 0.94
C THR A 457 -9.28 13.54 0.78
N PHE A 458 -9.53 12.86 1.92
CA PHE A 458 -10.17 11.55 1.98
C PHE A 458 -11.37 11.56 2.94
N LEU A 459 -12.56 11.21 2.44
CA LEU A 459 -13.77 11.07 3.24
C LEU A 459 -14.44 9.71 3.01
N THR A 460 -14.63 8.94 4.09
CA THR A 460 -15.40 7.68 4.10
C THR A 460 -16.46 7.70 5.20
N ILE A 461 -17.74 7.69 4.79
CA ILE A 461 -18.88 7.41 5.66
C ILE A 461 -19.66 6.26 5.00
N GLN A 462 -19.81 5.14 5.70
CA GLN A 462 -20.45 3.94 5.14
C GLN A 462 -21.41 3.26 6.12
N SER A 463 -22.60 2.88 5.64
CA SER A 463 -23.68 2.27 6.45
C SER A 463 -24.07 3.08 7.71
N CYS A 464 -24.11 4.41 7.61
CA CYS A 464 -24.53 5.34 8.67
C CYS A 464 -25.71 6.21 8.18
N GLN A 465 -26.65 6.58 9.03
CA GLN A 465 -27.77 7.46 8.63
C GLN A 465 -27.27 8.91 8.47
N LEU A 466 -26.96 9.31 7.24
CA LEU A 466 -26.50 10.66 6.87
C LEU A 466 -27.55 11.44 6.05
N GLY A 467 -28.32 10.73 5.23
CA GLY A 467 -29.43 11.33 4.47
C GLY A 467 -30.64 11.72 5.34
N PRO A 468 -31.69 12.31 4.74
CA PRO A 468 -32.06 12.17 3.33
C PRO A 468 -31.42 13.17 2.35
N GLU A 469 -31.00 14.36 2.81
CA GLU A 469 -30.44 15.43 1.95
C GLU A 469 -28.99 15.14 1.53
N PHE A 470 -28.50 15.77 0.46
CA PHE A 470 -27.08 15.72 0.12
C PHE A 470 -26.26 16.55 1.14
N PRO A 471 -25.13 16.06 1.70
CA PRO A 471 -24.49 16.70 2.85
C PRO A 471 -23.97 18.12 2.57
N ASN A 472 -24.71 19.12 3.07
CA ASN A 472 -24.45 20.54 2.77
C ASN A 472 -23.09 21.06 3.24
N TRP A 473 -22.46 20.43 4.24
CA TRP A 473 -21.13 20.80 4.75
C TRP A 473 -19.98 20.44 3.78
N LEU A 474 -20.26 19.66 2.73
CA LEU A 474 -19.28 19.38 1.66
C LEU A 474 -19.04 20.56 0.71
N LYS A 475 -19.83 21.64 0.79
CA LYS A 475 -19.69 22.87 -0.04
C LYS A 475 -18.31 23.52 0.01
N ASP A 476 -17.60 23.27 1.10
CA ASP A 476 -16.30 23.84 1.40
C ASP A 476 -15.16 22.82 1.21
N GLN A 477 -15.46 21.56 0.87
CA GLN A 477 -14.47 20.48 0.80
C GLN A 477 -13.86 20.36 -0.61
N ASN A 478 -13.12 21.41 -1.00
CA ASN A 478 -12.56 21.59 -2.34
C ASN A 478 -11.22 20.86 -2.60
N GLU A 479 -10.74 20.05 -1.66
CA GLU A 479 -9.46 19.32 -1.73
C GLU A 479 -9.65 17.78 -1.83
N LEU A 480 -10.90 17.31 -1.84
CA LEU A 480 -11.26 15.89 -1.93
C LEU A 480 -10.72 15.23 -3.20
N THR A 481 -9.99 14.12 -3.03
CA THR A 481 -9.68 13.17 -4.11
C THR A 481 -10.39 11.82 -3.92
N SER A 482 -10.77 11.46 -2.70
CA SER A 482 -11.58 10.26 -2.43
C SER A 482 -12.84 10.59 -1.65
N LEU A 483 -13.99 10.19 -2.20
CA LEU A 483 -15.29 10.34 -1.57
C LEU A 483 -16.05 9.01 -1.57
N ILE A 484 -16.27 8.45 -0.38
CA ILE A 484 -17.07 7.25 -0.13
C ILE A 484 -18.24 7.63 0.78
N LEU A 485 -19.45 7.56 0.24
CA LEU A 485 -20.72 7.81 0.90
C LEU A 485 -21.70 6.67 0.58
N ASN A 486 -21.35 5.41 0.87
CA ASN A 486 -22.17 4.25 0.50
C ASN A 486 -23.12 3.80 1.61
N THR A 487 -24.31 3.30 1.24
CA THR A 487 -25.32 2.82 2.19
C THR A 487 -25.73 3.89 3.24
N VAL A 488 -25.63 5.20 2.92
CA VAL A 488 -25.82 6.29 3.90
C VAL A 488 -27.22 6.94 3.91
N GLY A 489 -28.14 6.42 3.10
CA GLY A 489 -29.55 6.80 3.10
C GLY A 489 -29.88 8.13 2.43
N ILE A 490 -28.97 8.69 1.62
CA ILE A 490 -29.26 9.91 0.85
C ILE A 490 -30.31 9.59 -0.23
N SER A 491 -31.32 10.47 -0.37
CA SER A 491 -32.42 10.35 -1.34
C SER A 491 -32.64 11.60 -2.20
N ASP A 492 -31.75 12.58 -2.05
CA ASP A 492 -31.67 13.83 -2.82
C ASP A 492 -31.15 13.63 -4.26
N ALA A 493 -30.98 14.70 -5.02
CA ALA A 493 -30.15 14.72 -6.22
C ALA A 493 -28.71 15.15 -5.90
N VAL A 494 -27.77 14.89 -6.80
CA VAL A 494 -26.41 15.49 -6.71
C VAL A 494 -26.52 16.98 -7.07
N PRO A 495 -26.19 17.92 -6.17
CA PRO A 495 -26.51 19.33 -6.37
C PRO A 495 -25.43 20.07 -7.19
N ASP A 496 -25.85 21.06 -7.99
CA ASP A 496 -24.97 21.83 -8.89
C ASP A 496 -23.71 22.38 -8.19
N TRP A 497 -23.82 22.86 -6.94
CA TRP A 497 -22.69 23.39 -6.18
C TRP A 497 -21.59 22.37 -5.94
N PHE A 498 -21.91 21.08 -5.80
CA PHE A 498 -20.93 20.02 -5.62
C PHE A 498 -20.17 19.74 -6.92
N VAL A 499 -20.86 19.91 -8.04
CA VAL A 499 -20.28 19.76 -9.39
C VAL A 499 -19.37 20.94 -9.75
N ASP A 500 -19.70 22.14 -9.26
CA ASP A 500 -18.93 23.36 -9.47
C ASP A 500 -17.71 23.51 -8.53
N LEU A 501 -17.46 22.53 -7.63
CA LEU A 501 -16.19 22.40 -6.90
C LEU A 501 -15.01 22.00 -7.80
N ASP A 502 -15.28 21.50 -9.02
CA ASP A 502 -14.29 21.08 -10.02
C ASP A 502 -13.30 19.98 -9.55
N LEU A 503 -13.71 19.19 -8.55
CA LEU A 503 -12.94 18.09 -7.94
C LEU A 503 -12.40 17.10 -8.97
N LYS A 504 -11.21 16.57 -8.69
CA LYS A 504 -10.52 15.58 -9.53
C LYS A 504 -10.26 14.31 -8.73
N LEU A 505 -11.17 13.35 -8.84
CA LEU A 505 -11.27 12.21 -7.93
C LEU A 505 -10.45 11.00 -8.37
N ASP A 506 -9.82 10.32 -7.41
CA ASP A 506 -9.32 8.95 -7.52
C ASP A 506 -10.44 7.93 -7.30
N ASN A 507 -11.38 8.22 -6.38
CA ASN A 507 -12.43 7.30 -6.01
C ASN A 507 -13.74 8.03 -5.68
N LEU A 508 -14.83 7.58 -6.31
CA LEU A 508 -16.19 8.08 -6.08
C LEU A 508 -17.13 6.89 -5.84
N ASP A 509 -17.49 6.63 -4.59
CA ASP A 509 -18.49 5.62 -4.22
C ASP A 509 -19.69 6.31 -3.56
N MET A 510 -20.84 6.24 -4.21
CA MET A 510 -22.14 6.68 -3.67
C MET A 510 -23.18 5.54 -3.75
N SER A 511 -22.71 4.30 -3.77
CA SER A 511 -23.54 3.10 -3.95
C SER A 511 -24.51 2.84 -2.79
N TYR A 512 -25.56 2.06 -3.05
CA TYR A 512 -26.60 1.64 -2.09
C TYR A 512 -27.33 2.80 -1.40
N ASN A 513 -27.55 3.88 -2.13
CA ASN A 513 -28.37 5.02 -1.70
C ASN A 513 -29.70 5.05 -2.47
N ASN A 514 -30.39 6.18 -2.43
CA ASN A 514 -31.62 6.45 -3.15
C ASN A 514 -31.47 7.75 -3.97
N LEU A 515 -30.25 8.08 -4.41
CA LEU A 515 -29.94 9.32 -5.13
C LEU A 515 -30.72 9.42 -6.44
N THR A 516 -31.18 10.62 -6.78
CA THR A 516 -32.11 10.89 -7.89
C THR A 516 -31.54 11.86 -8.93
N GLY A 517 -32.27 12.04 -10.04
CA GLY A 517 -31.91 12.96 -11.09
C GLY A 517 -30.82 12.41 -12.02
N LYS A 518 -30.17 13.29 -12.77
CA LYS A 518 -29.17 12.92 -13.78
C LYS A 518 -27.76 13.02 -13.22
N VAL A 519 -26.91 12.05 -13.55
CA VAL A 519 -25.50 12.08 -13.17
C VAL A 519 -24.75 13.19 -13.92
N PRO A 520 -23.97 14.07 -13.23
CA PRO A 520 -23.23 15.14 -13.88
C PRO A 520 -22.03 14.66 -14.74
N ASN A 521 -22.06 14.97 -16.05
CA ASN A 521 -20.94 14.74 -16.97
C ASN A 521 -19.70 15.64 -16.71
N LYS A 522 -19.78 16.60 -15.78
CA LYS A 522 -18.70 17.53 -15.44
C LYS A 522 -17.57 16.90 -14.60
N PHE A 523 -17.83 15.78 -13.90
CA PHE A 523 -16.84 15.21 -12.97
C PHE A 523 -15.52 14.84 -13.66
N LYS A 524 -14.42 15.14 -12.97
CA LYS A 524 -13.05 14.90 -13.43
C LYS A 524 -12.42 13.80 -12.59
N PHE A 525 -11.57 13.00 -13.22
CA PHE A 525 -10.97 11.82 -12.60
C PHE A 525 -9.45 11.77 -12.80
N ASN A 526 -8.74 11.31 -11.78
CA ASN A 526 -7.33 10.91 -11.85
C ASN A 526 -7.18 9.60 -12.62
N PHE A 527 -5.95 9.31 -13.07
CA PHE A 527 -5.65 8.07 -13.79
C PHE A 527 -5.84 6.87 -12.85
N GLN A 528 -6.48 5.80 -13.33
CA GLN A 528 -6.91 4.63 -12.55
C GLN A 528 -8.01 4.93 -11.52
N ALA A 529 -8.92 5.84 -11.85
CA ALA A 529 -10.04 6.17 -10.96
C ALA A 529 -11.15 5.10 -10.96
N ASN A 530 -11.77 4.95 -9.80
CA ASN A 530 -12.89 4.03 -9.58
C ASN A 530 -14.18 4.81 -9.30
N VAL A 531 -15.28 4.40 -9.94
CA VAL A 531 -16.59 5.03 -9.78
C VAL A 531 -17.67 3.97 -9.57
N ASP A 532 -18.35 4.03 -8.42
CA ASP A 532 -19.47 3.16 -8.07
C ASP A 532 -20.71 3.98 -7.65
N LEU A 533 -21.75 3.89 -8.47
CA LEU A 533 -23.09 4.47 -8.23
C LEU A 533 -24.17 3.39 -8.12
N THR A 534 -23.79 2.12 -7.91
CA THR A 534 -24.66 0.93 -7.87
C THR A 534 -25.84 1.10 -6.91
N THR A 535 -27.03 0.62 -7.29
CA THR A 535 -28.25 0.65 -6.47
C THR A 535 -28.60 2.07 -6.02
N ASN A 536 -29.19 2.83 -6.95
CA ASN A 536 -29.65 4.21 -6.79
C ASN A 536 -30.89 4.45 -7.68
N ARG A 537 -31.32 5.71 -7.86
CA ARG A 537 -32.40 6.11 -8.77
C ARG A 537 -31.95 7.14 -9.81
N PHE A 538 -30.70 7.07 -10.25
CA PHE A 538 -30.19 7.96 -11.29
C PHE A 538 -30.88 7.68 -12.63
N GLU A 539 -31.26 8.74 -13.34
CA GLU A 539 -32.05 8.70 -14.57
C GLU A 539 -31.34 9.40 -15.76
N GLY A 540 -31.94 9.30 -16.95
CA GLY A 540 -31.40 9.85 -18.19
C GLY A 540 -30.38 8.93 -18.87
N PRO A 541 -29.59 9.44 -19.85
CA PRO A 541 -28.56 8.64 -20.52
C PRO A 541 -27.39 8.32 -19.58
N LEU A 542 -26.59 7.32 -19.95
CA LEU A 542 -25.33 7.02 -19.27
C LEU A 542 -24.41 8.25 -19.24
N PRO A 543 -23.70 8.51 -18.11
CA PRO A 543 -22.70 9.54 -18.07
C PRO A 543 -21.50 9.19 -18.95
N LEU A 544 -20.88 10.22 -19.54
CA LEU A 544 -19.67 10.09 -20.36
C LEU A 544 -18.56 10.96 -19.75
N TRP A 545 -17.74 10.35 -18.92
CA TRP A 545 -16.60 10.99 -18.26
C TRP A 545 -15.29 10.79 -19.05
N SER A 546 -14.23 11.45 -18.58
CA SER A 546 -12.90 11.41 -19.20
C SER A 546 -12.22 10.04 -19.15
N SER A 547 -11.22 9.86 -20.01
CA SER A 547 -10.41 8.66 -20.29
C SER A 547 -9.69 7.97 -19.12
N ASN A 548 -9.94 8.36 -17.87
CA ASN A 548 -9.10 8.02 -16.73
C ASN A 548 -9.74 7.01 -15.76
N VAL A 549 -11.04 6.71 -15.94
CA VAL A 549 -11.80 5.75 -15.13
C VAL A 549 -11.46 4.32 -15.55
N THR A 550 -10.94 3.52 -14.63
CA THR A 550 -10.65 2.08 -14.81
C THR A 550 -11.81 1.18 -14.40
N THR A 551 -12.60 1.58 -13.41
CA THR A 551 -13.72 0.79 -12.88
C THR A 551 -14.98 1.64 -12.87
N LEU A 552 -16.03 1.19 -13.56
CA LEU A 552 -17.28 1.94 -13.72
C LEU A 552 -18.50 1.05 -13.43
N TYR A 553 -19.08 1.24 -12.25
CA TYR A 553 -20.28 0.54 -11.79
C TYR A 553 -21.48 1.49 -11.70
N LEU A 554 -22.46 1.30 -12.58
CA LEU A 554 -23.70 2.08 -12.71
C LEU A 554 -24.95 1.20 -12.55
N ARG A 555 -24.76 0.03 -11.93
CA ARG A 555 -25.75 -1.04 -11.82
C ARG A 555 -27.01 -0.61 -11.07
N ASP A 556 -28.15 -1.22 -11.38
CA ASP A 556 -29.37 -1.15 -10.54
C ASP A 556 -29.85 0.30 -10.36
N ASN A 557 -30.14 0.95 -11.49
CA ASN A 557 -30.49 2.36 -11.62
C ASN A 557 -31.60 2.55 -12.68
N LEU A 558 -31.91 3.80 -13.04
CA LEU A 558 -32.94 4.16 -14.04
C LEU A 558 -32.35 4.73 -15.34
N PHE A 559 -31.06 4.48 -15.63
CA PHE A 559 -30.42 4.95 -16.87
C PHE A 559 -31.12 4.38 -18.11
N SER A 560 -31.30 5.19 -19.14
CA SER A 560 -32.19 4.89 -20.27
C SER A 560 -31.72 5.52 -21.59
N GLY A 561 -32.20 4.95 -22.71
CA GLY A 561 -31.70 5.29 -24.04
C GLY A 561 -30.56 4.38 -24.49
N PRO A 562 -29.92 4.67 -25.64
CA PRO A 562 -28.87 3.82 -26.19
C PRO A 562 -27.54 3.94 -25.42
N ILE A 563 -26.78 2.85 -25.39
CA ILE A 563 -25.35 2.91 -25.05
C ILE A 563 -24.67 3.84 -26.07
N PRO A 564 -23.96 4.91 -25.66
CA PRO A 564 -23.40 5.88 -26.59
C PRO A 564 -22.42 5.28 -27.60
N LEU A 565 -22.55 5.66 -28.88
CA LEU A 565 -21.72 5.13 -29.97
C LEU A 565 -20.23 5.48 -29.83
N ASN A 566 -19.89 6.47 -29.02
CA ASN A 566 -18.53 6.92 -28.71
C ASN A 566 -18.09 6.57 -27.28
N ILE A 567 -18.74 5.61 -26.61
CA ILE A 567 -18.38 5.18 -25.24
C ILE A 567 -16.89 4.80 -25.12
N CYS A 568 -16.35 4.16 -26.15
CA CYS A 568 -14.94 3.81 -26.32
C CYS A 568 -13.98 5.01 -26.42
N GLU A 569 -14.44 6.16 -26.92
CA GLU A 569 -13.63 7.40 -27.01
C GLU A 569 -13.61 8.14 -25.67
N ALA A 570 -14.70 8.03 -24.90
CA ALA A 570 -14.82 8.60 -23.56
C ALA A 570 -14.07 7.75 -22.51
N LEU A 571 -14.19 6.42 -22.59
CA LEU A 571 -13.74 5.47 -21.57
C LEU A 571 -12.69 4.44 -22.08
N PRO A 572 -11.65 4.82 -22.86
CA PRO A 572 -10.73 3.86 -23.48
C PRO A 572 -9.90 3.01 -22.49
N ASN A 573 -9.76 3.46 -21.23
CA ASN A 573 -8.97 2.76 -20.21
C ASN A 573 -9.82 1.98 -19.18
N THR A 574 -11.14 1.86 -19.38
CA THR A 574 -11.99 1.09 -18.45
C THR A 574 -11.75 -0.42 -18.60
N GLY A 575 -11.37 -1.06 -17.50
CA GLY A 575 -11.24 -2.51 -17.36
C GLY A 575 -12.57 -3.16 -16.99
N ASP A 576 -13.24 -2.65 -15.95
CA ASP A 576 -14.50 -3.24 -15.49
C ASP A 576 -15.68 -2.28 -15.72
N LEU A 577 -16.61 -2.69 -16.60
CA LEU A 577 -17.80 -1.93 -16.97
C LEU A 577 -19.07 -2.69 -16.58
N ASP A 578 -19.82 -2.15 -15.61
CA ASP A 578 -21.12 -2.68 -15.17
C ASP A 578 -22.22 -1.64 -15.32
N ILE A 579 -23.07 -1.83 -16.34
CA ILE A 579 -24.26 -1.02 -16.62
C ILE A 579 -25.53 -1.87 -16.59
N SER A 580 -25.48 -2.98 -15.85
CA SER A 580 -26.59 -3.93 -15.68
C SER A 580 -27.77 -3.35 -14.87
N LYS A 581 -28.93 -4.01 -14.93
CA LYS A 581 -30.17 -3.63 -14.22
C LYS A 581 -30.55 -2.16 -14.45
N ASN A 582 -30.82 -1.81 -15.70
CA ASN A 582 -31.16 -0.45 -16.13
C ASN A 582 -32.24 -0.50 -17.24
N ASN A 583 -32.58 0.66 -17.80
CA ASN A 583 -33.55 0.83 -18.90
C ASN A 583 -32.87 1.13 -20.25
N LEU A 584 -31.62 0.68 -20.43
CA LEU A 584 -30.85 0.92 -21.66
C LEU A 584 -31.46 0.17 -22.85
N ASN A 585 -31.41 0.75 -24.03
CA ASN A 585 -31.99 0.21 -25.25
C ASN A 585 -31.05 0.38 -26.46
N GLY A 586 -31.55 0.17 -27.68
CA GLY A 586 -30.72 0.20 -28.88
C GLY A 586 -29.75 -0.97 -28.96
N THR A 587 -28.70 -0.82 -29.78
CA THR A 587 -27.72 -1.88 -30.08
C THR A 587 -26.41 -1.69 -29.31
N ILE A 588 -25.74 -2.78 -28.95
CA ILE A 588 -24.40 -2.76 -28.36
C ILE A 588 -23.40 -2.18 -29.38
N PRO A 589 -22.65 -1.09 -29.09
CA PRO A 589 -21.72 -0.49 -30.04
C PRO A 589 -20.51 -1.37 -30.36
N LEU A 590 -20.15 -1.47 -31.64
CA LEU A 590 -18.97 -2.24 -32.10
C LEU A 590 -17.64 -1.73 -31.51
N CYS A 591 -17.53 -0.44 -31.19
CA CYS A 591 -16.29 0.14 -30.69
C CYS A 591 -15.95 -0.22 -29.24
N ILE A 592 -16.82 -0.94 -28.52
CA ILE A 592 -16.45 -1.56 -27.24
C ILE A 592 -15.25 -2.50 -27.44
N GLY A 593 -15.08 -3.06 -28.64
CA GLY A 593 -13.88 -3.83 -29.00
C GLY A 593 -12.58 -3.03 -29.06
N ASP A 594 -12.62 -1.70 -29.01
CA ASP A 594 -11.43 -0.83 -28.97
C ASP A 594 -11.05 -0.41 -27.53
N MET A 595 -11.84 -0.83 -26.53
CA MET A 595 -11.54 -0.66 -25.10
C MET A 595 -10.58 -1.77 -24.63
N ASN A 596 -9.34 -1.74 -25.11
CA ASN A 596 -8.39 -2.87 -25.05
C ASN A 596 -8.00 -3.37 -23.64
N LEU A 597 -8.33 -2.62 -22.58
CA LEU A 597 -8.11 -3.01 -21.19
C LEU A 597 -9.29 -3.79 -20.56
N LEU A 598 -10.42 -3.95 -21.27
CA LEU A 598 -11.66 -4.47 -20.72
C LEU A 598 -11.52 -5.94 -20.24
N THR A 599 -11.69 -6.13 -18.93
CA THR A 599 -11.65 -7.38 -18.16
C THR A 599 -13.05 -7.91 -17.82
N THR A 600 -13.99 -7.00 -17.51
CA THR A 600 -15.39 -7.33 -17.16
C THR A 600 -16.37 -6.50 -17.98
N LEU A 601 -17.37 -7.15 -18.59
CA LEU A 601 -18.49 -6.51 -19.27
C LEU A 601 -19.84 -7.05 -18.77
N ALA A 602 -20.57 -6.25 -17.99
CA ALA A 602 -21.90 -6.57 -17.48
C ALA A 602 -22.97 -5.60 -18.01
N LEU A 603 -23.84 -6.12 -18.88
CA LEU A 603 -24.96 -5.44 -19.55
C LEU A 603 -26.33 -6.03 -19.16
N ASP A 604 -26.36 -7.00 -18.25
CA ASP A 604 -27.56 -7.82 -17.97
C ASP A 604 -28.76 -7.02 -17.44
N ASN A 605 -29.98 -7.55 -17.57
CA ASN A 605 -31.22 -6.91 -17.14
C ASN A 605 -31.41 -5.51 -17.73
N ASN A 606 -31.52 -5.43 -19.06
CA ASN A 606 -31.72 -4.18 -19.82
C ASN A 606 -32.74 -4.41 -20.97
N GLN A 607 -32.89 -3.44 -21.88
CA GLN A 607 -33.78 -3.52 -23.04
C GLN A 607 -33.01 -3.49 -24.39
N LEU A 608 -31.76 -3.97 -24.40
CA LEU A 608 -30.87 -3.97 -25.57
C LEU A 608 -31.40 -4.90 -26.67
N ILE A 609 -31.23 -4.48 -27.93
CA ILE A 609 -31.72 -5.15 -29.15
C ILE A 609 -30.60 -5.33 -30.17
N GLY A 610 -30.90 -6.01 -31.28
CA GLY A 610 -29.95 -6.26 -32.37
C GLY A 610 -29.24 -7.58 -32.18
N GLN A 611 -27.95 -7.65 -32.54
CA GLN A 611 -27.13 -8.86 -32.43
C GLN A 611 -26.05 -8.68 -31.36
N VAL A 612 -25.54 -9.78 -30.81
CA VAL A 612 -24.27 -9.77 -30.08
C VAL A 612 -23.18 -9.36 -31.09
N PRO A 613 -22.37 -8.33 -30.82
CA PRO A 613 -21.41 -7.81 -31.78
C PRO A 613 -20.24 -8.78 -32.03
N ASP A 614 -19.72 -8.85 -33.26
CA ASP A 614 -18.53 -9.64 -33.60
C ASP A 614 -17.25 -8.81 -33.42
N LEU A 615 -16.91 -8.51 -32.15
CA LEU A 615 -15.80 -7.62 -31.76
C LEU A 615 -14.70 -8.29 -30.91
N TRP A 616 -14.90 -9.54 -30.51
CA TRP A 616 -14.22 -10.17 -29.38
C TRP A 616 -12.73 -10.47 -29.62
N GLY A 617 -12.33 -10.64 -30.88
CA GLY A 617 -10.92 -10.82 -31.26
C GLY A 617 -9.99 -9.64 -30.95
N LYS A 618 -10.52 -8.51 -30.47
CA LYS A 618 -9.75 -7.35 -30.00
C LYS A 618 -9.56 -7.26 -28.48
N LEU A 619 -10.30 -8.05 -27.68
CA LEU A 619 -10.38 -7.90 -26.21
C LEU A 619 -9.73 -9.10 -25.48
N PRO A 620 -8.40 -9.31 -25.59
CA PRO A 620 -7.77 -10.55 -25.15
C PRO A 620 -7.84 -10.82 -23.64
N TYR A 621 -8.00 -9.79 -22.81
CA TYR A 621 -8.01 -9.87 -21.34
C TYR A 621 -9.41 -10.08 -20.73
N LEU A 622 -10.46 -10.13 -21.55
CA LEU A 622 -11.85 -10.20 -21.10
C LEU A 622 -12.18 -11.58 -20.52
N TYR A 623 -12.33 -11.67 -19.19
CA TYR A 623 -12.63 -12.91 -18.49
C TYR A 623 -14.11 -13.06 -18.10
N TRP A 624 -14.88 -11.97 -18.08
CA TRP A 624 -16.31 -11.97 -17.70
C TRP A 624 -17.20 -11.24 -18.72
N ILE A 625 -18.24 -11.93 -19.21
CA ILE A 625 -19.32 -11.39 -20.03
C ILE A 625 -20.68 -11.77 -19.42
N ASP A 626 -21.51 -10.77 -19.11
CA ASP A 626 -22.94 -10.98 -18.84
C ASP A 626 -23.82 -10.02 -19.66
N MET A 627 -24.66 -10.57 -20.55
CA MET A 627 -25.65 -9.83 -21.35
C MET A 627 -27.06 -10.41 -21.17
N SER A 628 -27.29 -11.10 -20.05
CA SER A 628 -28.53 -11.83 -19.80
C SER A 628 -29.74 -10.90 -19.66
N GLU A 629 -30.96 -11.43 -19.73
CA GLU A 629 -32.23 -10.71 -19.50
C GLU A 629 -32.34 -9.43 -20.37
N ASN A 630 -32.30 -9.61 -21.69
CA ASN A 630 -32.30 -8.55 -22.70
C ASN A 630 -33.16 -8.97 -23.92
N ARG A 631 -33.06 -8.27 -25.06
CA ARG A 631 -33.77 -8.58 -26.32
C ARG A 631 -32.81 -8.78 -27.50
N LEU A 632 -31.61 -9.30 -27.23
CA LEU A 632 -30.60 -9.61 -28.24
C LEU A 632 -31.04 -10.79 -29.11
N SER A 633 -30.58 -10.83 -30.36
CA SER A 633 -31.05 -11.76 -31.39
C SER A 633 -29.95 -12.18 -32.37
N GLY A 634 -30.27 -13.01 -33.36
CA GLY A 634 -29.27 -13.53 -34.32
C GLY A 634 -28.44 -14.66 -33.73
N GLN A 635 -27.20 -14.82 -34.19
CA GLN A 635 -26.30 -15.91 -33.79
C GLN A 635 -25.28 -15.47 -32.75
N ILE A 636 -24.73 -16.43 -31.99
CA ILE A 636 -23.59 -16.22 -31.10
C ILE A 636 -22.32 -16.08 -31.98
N PRO A 637 -21.58 -14.95 -31.94
CA PRO A 637 -20.50 -14.69 -32.89
C PRO A 637 -19.29 -15.62 -32.72
N HIS A 638 -18.71 -16.03 -33.85
CA HIS A 638 -17.55 -16.93 -33.87
C HIS A 638 -16.27 -16.31 -33.27
N SER A 639 -16.14 -14.99 -33.18
CA SER A 639 -14.95 -14.38 -32.56
C SER A 639 -14.90 -14.52 -31.03
N LEU A 640 -15.98 -14.92 -30.35
CA LEU A 640 -15.94 -15.23 -28.91
C LEU A 640 -14.88 -16.31 -28.59
N GLY A 641 -14.68 -17.26 -29.50
CA GLY A 641 -13.61 -18.26 -29.44
C GLY A 641 -12.17 -17.73 -29.63
N SER A 642 -11.97 -16.41 -29.59
CA SER A 642 -10.67 -15.76 -29.45
C SER A 642 -10.33 -15.40 -27.99
N LEU A 643 -11.31 -15.43 -27.08
CA LEU A 643 -11.16 -15.02 -25.68
C LEU A 643 -10.57 -16.16 -24.85
N ALA A 644 -9.25 -16.33 -24.91
CA ALA A 644 -8.53 -17.43 -24.25
C ALA A 644 -8.67 -17.43 -22.71
N TYR A 645 -8.89 -16.26 -22.11
CA TYR A 645 -9.06 -16.06 -20.67
C TYR A 645 -10.54 -16.01 -20.23
N LEU A 646 -11.51 -16.28 -21.11
CA LEU A 646 -12.94 -16.22 -20.77
C LEU A 646 -13.31 -17.31 -19.76
N MET A 647 -13.72 -16.87 -18.56
CA MET A 647 -14.14 -17.73 -17.45
C MET A 647 -15.67 -17.72 -17.27
N PHE A 648 -16.35 -16.62 -17.57
CA PHE A 648 -17.80 -16.47 -17.36
C PHE A 648 -18.49 -15.91 -18.61
N LEU A 649 -19.42 -16.67 -19.19
CA LEU A 649 -20.20 -16.28 -20.37
C LEU A 649 -21.71 -16.47 -20.13
N ARG A 650 -22.43 -15.36 -19.94
CA ARG A 650 -23.86 -15.36 -19.62
C ARG A 650 -24.64 -14.54 -20.64
N LEU A 651 -25.55 -15.20 -21.36
CA LEU A 651 -26.39 -14.63 -22.43
C LEU A 651 -27.87 -15.06 -22.28
N SER A 652 -28.27 -15.52 -21.09
CA SER A 652 -29.57 -16.14 -20.86
C SER A 652 -30.73 -15.13 -20.91
N GLY A 653 -31.96 -15.56 -21.21
CA GLY A 653 -33.11 -14.64 -21.31
C GLY A 653 -32.98 -13.65 -22.47
N ASN A 654 -32.81 -14.18 -23.69
CA ASN A 654 -32.68 -13.41 -24.93
C ASN A 654 -33.41 -14.12 -26.10
N ASN A 655 -33.27 -13.60 -27.32
CA ASN A 655 -33.80 -14.18 -28.56
C ASN A 655 -32.64 -14.70 -29.47
N LEU A 656 -31.55 -15.19 -28.89
CA LEU A 656 -30.41 -15.74 -29.66
C LEU A 656 -30.80 -17.08 -30.30
N SER A 657 -30.24 -17.37 -31.46
CA SER A 657 -30.70 -18.43 -32.37
C SER A 657 -29.56 -19.07 -33.16
N GLY A 658 -29.80 -20.23 -33.76
CA GLY A 658 -28.76 -20.97 -34.48
C GLY A 658 -27.90 -21.83 -33.55
N GLU A 659 -26.80 -22.37 -34.09
CA GLU A 659 -25.96 -23.35 -33.39
C GLU A 659 -24.84 -22.69 -32.55
N LEU A 660 -24.31 -23.45 -31.59
CA LEU A 660 -23.15 -23.04 -30.79
C LEU A 660 -21.88 -22.98 -31.67
N PRO A 661 -21.20 -21.81 -31.79
CA PRO A 661 -20.04 -21.70 -32.65
C PRO A 661 -18.88 -22.56 -32.13
N SER A 662 -18.35 -23.42 -33.01
CA SER A 662 -17.33 -24.41 -32.68
C SER A 662 -15.97 -23.83 -32.28
N SER A 663 -15.78 -22.51 -32.41
CA SER A 663 -14.62 -21.78 -31.91
C SER A 663 -14.61 -21.63 -30.39
N LEU A 664 -15.76 -21.70 -29.70
CA LEU A 664 -15.85 -21.58 -28.24
C LEU A 664 -15.02 -22.64 -27.49
N ARG A 665 -14.75 -23.79 -28.11
CA ARG A 665 -13.81 -24.83 -27.59
C ARG A 665 -12.41 -24.29 -27.24
N ASN A 666 -12.03 -23.14 -27.79
CA ASN A 666 -10.74 -22.51 -27.53
C ASN A 666 -10.69 -21.79 -26.16
N CYS A 667 -11.84 -21.47 -25.57
CA CYS A 667 -11.96 -20.80 -24.26
C CYS A 667 -11.81 -21.84 -23.13
N THR A 668 -10.62 -22.44 -23.00
CA THR A 668 -10.38 -23.59 -22.12
C THR A 668 -10.44 -23.25 -20.62
N LYS A 669 -10.33 -21.97 -20.26
CA LYS A 669 -10.45 -21.45 -18.87
C LYS A 669 -11.90 -21.25 -18.39
N MET A 670 -12.89 -21.73 -19.15
CA MET A 670 -14.31 -21.55 -18.82
C MET A 670 -14.71 -22.17 -17.47
N ILE A 671 -15.38 -21.39 -16.63
CA ILE A 671 -15.99 -21.79 -15.35
C ILE A 671 -17.52 -21.78 -15.45
N ASN A 672 -18.11 -20.79 -16.12
CA ASN A 672 -19.55 -20.64 -16.28
C ASN A 672 -19.99 -20.38 -17.73
N ILE A 673 -20.99 -21.13 -18.19
CA ILE A 673 -21.79 -20.81 -19.39
C ILE A 673 -23.27 -20.83 -19.02
N ASP A 674 -23.98 -19.71 -19.19
CA ASP A 674 -25.45 -19.63 -19.03
C ASP A 674 -26.11 -19.04 -20.29
N LEU A 675 -26.74 -19.91 -21.09
CA LEU A 675 -27.42 -19.58 -22.35
C LEU A 675 -28.92 -19.88 -22.28
N SER A 676 -29.45 -20.08 -21.07
CA SER A 676 -30.83 -20.47 -20.80
C SER A 676 -31.85 -19.51 -21.41
N ASN A 677 -33.07 -19.96 -21.73
CA ASN A 677 -34.16 -19.11 -22.24
C ASN A 677 -33.75 -18.34 -23.52
N ASN A 678 -33.52 -19.08 -24.60
CA ASN A 678 -33.14 -18.58 -25.92
C ASN A 678 -33.78 -19.46 -27.02
N GLN A 679 -33.42 -19.25 -28.29
CA GLN A 679 -33.87 -20.00 -29.47
C GLN A 679 -32.72 -20.77 -30.15
N LEU A 680 -31.67 -21.13 -29.39
CA LEU A 680 -30.51 -21.87 -29.90
C LEU A 680 -30.91 -23.27 -30.36
N SER A 681 -30.28 -23.77 -31.41
CA SER A 681 -30.63 -25.00 -32.12
C SER A 681 -29.44 -25.93 -32.33
N GLY A 682 -29.70 -27.17 -32.75
CA GLY A 682 -28.67 -28.15 -33.10
C GLY A 682 -28.37 -29.13 -31.96
N LEU A 683 -27.13 -29.61 -31.92
CA LEU A 683 -26.63 -30.54 -30.90
C LEU A 683 -25.83 -29.82 -29.81
N ILE A 684 -25.89 -30.35 -28.58
CA ILE A 684 -24.94 -29.97 -27.52
C ILE A 684 -23.55 -30.50 -27.92
N PRO A 685 -22.53 -29.66 -28.12
CA PRO A 685 -21.25 -30.13 -28.67
C PRO A 685 -20.43 -30.94 -27.67
N ALA A 686 -19.90 -32.08 -28.12
CA ALA A 686 -19.03 -32.94 -27.30
C ALA A 686 -17.79 -32.21 -26.76
N TRP A 687 -17.27 -31.21 -27.50
CA TRP A 687 -16.08 -30.46 -27.11
C TRP A 687 -16.21 -29.72 -25.77
N LEU A 688 -17.43 -29.47 -25.27
CA LEU A 688 -17.66 -28.95 -23.91
C LEU A 688 -17.02 -29.87 -22.86
N GLY A 689 -17.19 -31.19 -22.99
CA GLY A 689 -16.59 -32.20 -22.10
C GLY A 689 -15.15 -32.59 -22.46
N GLU A 690 -14.62 -32.13 -23.60
CA GLU A 690 -13.27 -32.48 -24.07
C GLU A 690 -12.25 -31.35 -23.88
N THR A 691 -12.71 -30.09 -23.80
CA THR A 691 -11.83 -28.89 -23.82
C THR A 691 -12.04 -27.91 -22.67
N MET A 692 -13.13 -28.02 -21.90
CA MET A 692 -13.44 -27.13 -20.76
C MET A 692 -13.47 -27.92 -19.44
N SER A 693 -12.35 -28.54 -19.06
CA SER A 693 -12.26 -29.35 -17.82
C SER A 693 -12.55 -28.55 -16.53
N SER A 694 -12.29 -27.23 -16.55
CA SER A 694 -12.59 -26.29 -15.47
C SER A 694 -14.05 -25.85 -15.35
N LEU A 695 -14.94 -26.31 -16.25
CA LEU A 695 -16.34 -25.87 -16.28
C LEU A 695 -17.07 -26.36 -15.01
N LEU A 696 -17.50 -25.42 -14.17
CA LEU A 696 -18.22 -25.69 -12.91
C LEU A 696 -19.73 -25.60 -13.09
N ILE A 697 -20.20 -24.67 -13.94
CA ILE A 697 -21.62 -24.42 -14.18
C ILE A 697 -21.85 -24.26 -15.68
N LEU A 698 -22.74 -25.08 -16.22
CA LEU A 698 -23.30 -24.94 -17.56
C LEU A 698 -24.83 -24.87 -17.41
N SER A 699 -25.52 -24.08 -18.23
CA SER A 699 -26.98 -23.99 -18.25
C SER A 699 -27.47 -23.62 -19.65
N VAL A 700 -28.33 -24.46 -20.24
CA VAL A 700 -28.88 -24.26 -21.60
C VAL A 700 -30.38 -24.55 -21.69
N ARG A 701 -31.05 -24.58 -20.54
CA ARG A 701 -32.51 -24.70 -20.35
C ARG A 701 -33.31 -23.85 -21.34
N ASN A 702 -34.49 -24.32 -21.75
CA ASN A 702 -35.46 -23.61 -22.56
C ASN A 702 -34.83 -23.02 -23.86
N ASN A 703 -34.41 -23.94 -24.73
CA ASN A 703 -33.85 -23.71 -26.06
C ASN A 703 -34.40 -24.79 -27.03
N SER A 704 -33.99 -24.76 -28.29
CA SER A 704 -34.36 -25.74 -29.33
C SER A 704 -33.24 -26.79 -29.61
N LEU A 705 -32.46 -27.14 -28.57
CA LEU A 705 -31.35 -28.10 -28.68
C LEU A 705 -31.83 -29.56 -28.67
N SER A 706 -30.91 -30.49 -28.97
CA SER A 706 -31.10 -31.94 -28.93
C SER A 706 -29.85 -32.69 -28.40
N GLY A 707 -30.03 -33.80 -27.69
CA GLY A 707 -28.99 -34.59 -27.00
C GLY A 707 -29.03 -34.52 -25.45
N LEU A 708 -28.37 -35.46 -24.75
CA LEU A 708 -28.34 -35.61 -23.27
C LEU A 708 -26.91 -35.33 -22.73
N HIS A 709 -26.48 -35.38 -21.46
CA HIS A 709 -26.99 -35.17 -20.07
C HIS A 709 -25.72 -35.08 -19.16
N ILE A 710 -25.66 -34.63 -17.90
CA ILE A 710 -26.62 -34.08 -16.94
C ILE A 710 -26.22 -32.62 -16.68
N LEU A 711 -27.21 -31.72 -16.68
CA LEU A 711 -27.07 -30.27 -16.90
C LEU A 711 -28.47 -29.64 -16.73
N ASP A 712 -28.65 -28.35 -16.39
CA ASP A 712 -29.99 -27.76 -16.54
C ASP A 712 -30.30 -27.57 -18.03
N LEU A 713 -31.01 -28.60 -18.50
CA LEU A 713 -31.40 -28.91 -19.86
C LEU A 713 -32.91 -28.77 -20.07
N SER A 714 -33.65 -28.53 -19.00
CA SER A 714 -35.10 -28.62 -18.99
C SER A 714 -35.73 -27.63 -19.96
N GLY A 715 -36.85 -28.00 -20.59
CA GLY A 715 -37.48 -27.21 -21.65
C GLY A 715 -36.82 -27.29 -23.04
N ASN A 716 -35.89 -28.21 -23.28
CA ASN A 716 -35.35 -28.51 -24.62
C ASN A 716 -35.98 -29.78 -25.23
N ASN A 717 -35.84 -29.96 -26.55
CA ASN A 717 -36.37 -31.10 -27.31
C ASN A 717 -35.36 -32.28 -27.39
N LEU A 718 -34.92 -32.77 -26.23
CA LEU A 718 -33.79 -33.70 -26.12
C LEU A 718 -34.19 -35.17 -26.31
N SER A 719 -33.36 -35.91 -27.04
CA SER A 719 -33.47 -37.37 -27.20
C SER A 719 -32.09 -38.00 -27.37
N GLY A 720 -31.95 -39.28 -27.00
CA GLY A 720 -30.68 -40.03 -27.06
C GLY A 720 -30.17 -40.43 -25.68
N SER A 721 -28.92 -40.88 -25.62
CA SER A 721 -28.22 -41.28 -24.39
C SER A 721 -27.22 -40.21 -23.93
N VAL A 722 -26.72 -40.36 -22.69
CA VAL A 722 -25.65 -39.53 -22.12
C VAL A 722 -24.33 -39.74 -22.89
N PRO A 723 -23.66 -38.67 -23.38
CA PRO A 723 -22.28 -38.75 -23.88
C PRO A 723 -21.30 -39.10 -22.76
N SER A 724 -20.39 -40.05 -23.01
CA SER A 724 -19.39 -40.47 -22.03
C SER A 724 -18.39 -39.38 -21.65
N CYS A 725 -18.15 -38.39 -22.53
CA CYS A 725 -17.26 -37.26 -22.27
C CYS A 725 -17.68 -36.37 -21.09
N PHE A 726 -18.93 -36.42 -20.63
CA PHE A 726 -19.34 -35.70 -19.41
C PHE A 726 -18.63 -36.20 -18.14
N GLY A 727 -18.05 -37.42 -18.13
CA GLY A 727 -17.21 -37.89 -17.02
C GLY A 727 -15.86 -37.17 -16.87
N ASN A 728 -15.43 -36.46 -17.92
CA ASN A 728 -14.17 -35.73 -17.98
C ASN A 728 -14.28 -34.29 -17.44
N LEU A 729 -15.49 -33.81 -17.11
CA LEU A 729 -15.68 -32.53 -16.43
C LEU A 729 -15.30 -32.69 -14.96
N GLU A 730 -14.02 -32.46 -14.67
CA GLU A 730 -13.46 -32.63 -13.33
C GLU A 730 -13.90 -31.51 -12.39
N GLY A 731 -14.13 -30.31 -12.91
CA GLY A 731 -14.72 -29.20 -12.17
C GLY A 731 -16.05 -29.53 -11.47
N PHE A 732 -16.91 -30.36 -12.08
CA PHE A 732 -18.17 -30.83 -11.45
C PHE A 732 -17.96 -31.72 -10.20
N LYS A 733 -16.71 -32.07 -9.86
CA LYS A 733 -16.32 -32.90 -8.71
C LYS A 733 -15.70 -32.06 -7.58
N VAL A 734 -15.50 -30.75 -7.78
CA VAL A 734 -14.78 -29.83 -6.88
C VAL A 734 -15.76 -28.85 -6.23
N GLU A 735 -15.56 -28.50 -4.95
CA GLU A 735 -16.30 -27.43 -4.30
C GLU A 735 -15.68 -26.07 -4.65
N LEU A 736 -16.51 -25.09 -5.05
CA LEU A 736 -16.12 -23.69 -5.26
C LEU A 736 -15.40 -23.14 -4.03
N THR A 737 -14.21 -22.58 -4.22
CA THR A 737 -13.48 -21.89 -3.16
C THR A 737 -14.17 -20.58 -2.77
N ASP A 738 -13.92 -20.10 -1.56
CA ASP A 738 -14.37 -18.78 -1.07
C ASP A 738 -13.85 -17.60 -1.92
N VAL A 739 -12.88 -17.81 -2.82
CA VAL A 739 -12.37 -16.78 -3.75
C VAL A 739 -13.21 -16.75 -5.03
N GLU A 740 -13.43 -17.91 -5.65
CA GLU A 740 -14.31 -18.04 -6.83
C GLU A 740 -15.75 -17.64 -6.47
N ALA A 741 -16.24 -18.04 -5.30
CA ALA A 741 -17.55 -17.66 -4.80
C ALA A 741 -17.69 -16.13 -4.53
N LYS A 742 -16.59 -15.42 -4.25
CA LYS A 742 -16.58 -13.94 -4.13
C LYS A 742 -16.66 -13.24 -5.48
N GLN A 743 -16.05 -13.80 -6.53
CA GLN A 743 -16.25 -13.34 -7.91
C GLN A 743 -17.70 -13.59 -8.35
N TYR A 744 -18.34 -14.66 -7.85
CA TYR A 744 -19.70 -15.07 -8.18
C TYR A 744 -20.85 -14.28 -7.48
N GLN A 745 -20.66 -13.00 -7.11
CA GLN A 745 -21.69 -12.22 -6.39
C GLN A 745 -22.82 -11.66 -7.29
N ARG A 746 -23.53 -12.55 -8.00
CA ARG A 746 -24.80 -12.25 -8.70
C ARG A 746 -25.85 -13.35 -8.52
N THR A 747 -27.12 -12.96 -8.61
CA THR A 747 -28.27 -13.85 -8.43
C THR A 747 -28.30 -14.98 -9.45
N LEU A 748 -28.09 -16.22 -9.01
CA LEU A 748 -28.36 -17.41 -9.81
C LEU A 748 -29.87 -17.73 -9.75
N LYS A 749 -30.53 -17.86 -10.91
CA LYS A 749 -31.91 -18.33 -11.02
C LYS A 749 -31.91 -19.80 -11.44
N LEU A 750 -32.20 -20.71 -10.52
CA LEU A 750 -32.39 -22.13 -10.80
C LEU A 750 -33.88 -22.46 -10.80
N GLU A 751 -34.37 -23.15 -11.82
CA GLU A 751 -35.75 -23.64 -11.81
C GLU A 751 -35.81 -25.16 -11.64
N ALA A 752 -36.55 -25.61 -10.63
CA ALA A 752 -36.71 -27.02 -10.30
C ALA A 752 -38.19 -27.36 -10.12
N LYS A 753 -38.69 -28.35 -10.89
CA LYS A 753 -40.06 -28.89 -10.80
C LYS A 753 -41.16 -27.80 -10.79
N GLY A 754 -41.02 -26.78 -11.64
CA GLY A 754 -41.98 -25.67 -11.75
C GLY A 754 -41.88 -24.60 -10.67
N ARG A 755 -40.74 -24.48 -9.98
CA ARG A 755 -40.43 -23.40 -9.03
C ARG A 755 -39.13 -22.70 -9.40
N THR A 756 -39.18 -21.37 -9.51
CA THR A 756 -38.01 -20.51 -9.68
C THR A 756 -37.40 -20.21 -8.31
N LEU A 757 -36.13 -20.56 -8.12
CA LEU A 757 -35.32 -20.30 -6.93
C LEU A 757 -34.24 -19.28 -7.30
N SER A 758 -34.24 -18.13 -6.61
CA SER A 758 -33.23 -17.07 -6.81
C SER A 758 -32.25 -17.08 -5.64
N TYR A 759 -30.97 -17.18 -5.93
CA TYR A 759 -29.88 -17.27 -4.95
C TYR A 759 -29.03 -16.00 -5.00
N ASP A 760 -29.39 -14.98 -4.21
CA ASP A 760 -28.69 -13.68 -4.17
C ASP A 760 -27.31 -13.74 -3.48
N LYS A 761 -27.02 -14.85 -2.79
CA LYS A 761 -25.68 -15.35 -2.50
C LYS A 761 -25.71 -16.86 -2.70
N ILE A 762 -24.70 -17.42 -3.36
CA ILE A 762 -24.48 -18.87 -3.34
C ILE A 762 -23.84 -19.22 -1.99
N LEU A 763 -24.67 -19.56 -1.01
CA LEU A 763 -24.23 -20.51 0.01
C LEU A 763 -24.13 -21.91 -0.62
N TYR A 764 -23.20 -22.69 -0.10
CA TYR A 764 -22.81 -24.03 -0.54
C TYR A 764 -23.96 -24.93 -1.01
N LEU A 765 -23.66 -25.70 -2.07
CA LEU A 765 -24.40 -26.84 -2.63
C LEU A 765 -25.58 -27.31 -1.77
N PHE A 766 -26.79 -26.86 -2.13
CA PHE A 766 -28.00 -27.35 -1.50
C PHE A 766 -28.18 -28.83 -1.86
N GLN A 767 -27.81 -29.74 -0.96
CA GLN A 767 -28.22 -31.15 -1.02
C GLN A 767 -29.74 -31.23 -0.83
N THR A 768 -30.50 -30.93 -1.89
CA THR A 768 -31.78 -31.60 -2.08
C THR A 768 -31.46 -33.09 -2.09
N LYS A 769 -32.03 -33.87 -1.17
CA LYS A 769 -31.94 -35.33 -1.23
C LYS A 769 -32.52 -35.78 -2.56
N VAL A 770 -31.65 -36.07 -3.52
CA VAL A 770 -32.04 -36.53 -4.85
C VAL A 770 -32.60 -37.93 -4.65
N ASP A 771 -33.87 -38.10 -4.95
CA ASP A 771 -34.55 -39.39 -4.87
C ASP A 771 -33.85 -40.37 -5.84
N PRO A 772 -33.17 -41.43 -5.36
CA PRO A 772 -32.37 -42.30 -6.22
C PRO A 772 -33.20 -43.03 -7.29
N THR A 773 -34.52 -43.12 -7.12
CA THR A 773 -35.41 -43.78 -8.08
C THR A 773 -35.46 -43.07 -9.44
N ILE A 774 -35.11 -41.78 -9.54
CA ILE A 774 -35.10 -41.05 -10.82
C ILE A 774 -34.02 -41.53 -11.80
N PHE A 775 -33.03 -42.29 -11.32
CA PHE A 775 -31.96 -42.87 -12.16
C PHE A 775 -32.20 -44.36 -12.48
N GLN A 776 -33.32 -44.94 -12.06
CA GLN A 776 -33.62 -46.36 -12.17
C GLN A 776 -33.87 -46.80 -13.62
N GLY A 777 -32.78 -47.13 -14.33
CA GLY A 777 -32.78 -47.53 -15.74
C GLY A 777 -31.47 -47.20 -16.49
N ASN A 778 -30.63 -46.30 -15.97
CA ASN A 778 -29.40 -45.88 -16.62
C ASN A 778 -28.21 -46.83 -16.36
N VAL A 779 -28.18 -47.96 -17.07
CA VAL A 779 -27.15 -49.03 -16.93
C VAL A 779 -25.77 -48.65 -17.49
N ALA A 780 -25.48 -47.37 -17.70
CA ALA A 780 -24.24 -46.85 -18.29
C ALA A 780 -23.43 -45.94 -17.36
N LEU A 781 -23.85 -45.77 -16.11
CA LEU A 781 -23.11 -45.02 -15.09
C LEU A 781 -22.61 -45.98 -13.99
N CYS A 782 -21.28 -45.99 -13.82
CA CYS A 782 -20.50 -46.74 -12.83
C CYS A 782 -20.39 -48.28 -12.99
N PRO A 783 -19.15 -48.83 -13.17
CA PRO A 783 -18.76 -50.05 -12.47
C PRO A 783 -18.56 -49.75 -10.96
N PRO A 784 -18.61 -50.75 -10.07
CA PRO A 784 -18.72 -50.51 -8.63
C PRO A 784 -17.37 -50.18 -7.94
N LEU A 785 -17.44 -49.33 -6.92
CA LEU A 785 -16.50 -49.35 -5.80
C LEU A 785 -16.72 -50.66 -5.01
N GLU A 786 -15.64 -51.34 -4.63
CA GLU A 786 -15.74 -52.53 -3.79
C GLU A 786 -16.25 -52.18 -2.38
N GLN A 787 -17.19 -52.96 -1.87
CA GLN A 787 -17.66 -52.80 -0.49
C GLN A 787 -16.66 -53.47 0.48
N CYS A 788 -15.94 -52.66 1.25
CA CYS A 788 -15.20 -53.17 2.41
C CYS A 788 -16.20 -53.73 3.44
N VAL A 789 -16.15 -55.04 3.67
CA VAL A 789 -16.98 -55.76 4.63
C VAL A 789 -16.23 -55.92 5.96
N GLY A 790 -16.94 -55.72 7.08
CA GLY A 790 -16.60 -56.38 8.35
C GLY A 790 -16.04 -55.48 9.45
N ASP A 791 -16.94 -54.95 10.27
CA ASP A 791 -16.63 -54.45 11.62
C ASP A 791 -16.14 -55.60 12.53
N ARG A 792 -15.02 -55.39 13.26
CA ARG A 792 -14.82 -55.80 14.67
C ARG A 792 -13.45 -55.44 15.28
N THR A 793 -13.49 -54.52 16.25
CA THR A 793 -12.78 -54.56 17.55
C THR A 793 -11.47 -55.36 17.73
N THR A 794 -10.35 -54.67 18.04
CA THR A 794 -9.47 -55.00 19.20
C THR A 794 -8.44 -53.90 19.58
N THR A 795 -8.53 -53.44 20.83
CA THR A 795 -7.44 -53.12 21.80
C THR A 795 -6.00 -52.72 21.36
N THR A 796 -5.67 -51.44 21.62
CA THR A 796 -4.44 -50.88 22.27
C THR A 796 -3.03 -50.91 21.64
N THR A 797 -2.24 -49.93 22.12
CA THR A 797 -0.76 -49.85 22.27
C THR A 797 0.14 -49.56 21.05
N THR A 798 0.74 -48.35 21.06
CA THR A 798 2.19 -48.02 20.89
C THR A 798 3.05 -48.92 19.97
N SER A 799 3.85 -48.40 19.03
CA SER A 799 4.87 -47.33 19.25
C SER A 799 5.55 -46.83 17.95
N GLN A 800 6.13 -45.62 18.06
CA GLN A 800 7.27 -44.99 17.35
C GLN A 800 7.84 -45.51 15.99
N SER A 801 8.33 -44.52 15.22
CA SER A 801 9.25 -44.56 14.06
C SER A 801 8.71 -45.07 12.71
N GLY A 802 9.08 -44.49 11.56
CA GLY A 802 9.79 -43.21 11.36
C GLY A 802 10.58 -43.14 10.03
N GLY A 803 10.70 -41.93 9.47
CA GLY A 803 11.68 -41.59 8.41
C GLY A 803 11.08 -41.17 7.06
N ASN A 804 11.38 -39.91 6.68
CA ASN A 804 11.67 -39.40 5.32
C ASN A 804 10.50 -39.37 4.31
N ASP A 805 10.16 -38.20 3.76
CA ASP A 805 10.62 -37.60 2.48
C ASP A 805 10.09 -38.39 1.26
N GLU A 806 9.52 -37.81 0.19
CA GLU A 806 9.57 -36.47 -0.42
C GLU A 806 8.11 -35.96 -0.70
N GLY A 807 7.81 -34.75 -1.18
CA GLY A 807 8.65 -33.59 -1.55
C GLY A 807 8.33 -32.98 -2.93
N GLU A 808 7.07 -32.62 -3.23
CA GLU A 808 6.67 -31.88 -4.45
C GLU A 808 6.06 -30.50 -4.12
N THR A 809 6.05 -29.58 -5.09
CA THR A 809 6.05 -28.12 -4.87
C THR A 809 4.84 -27.35 -5.43
N ASP A 810 4.33 -26.40 -4.65
CA ASP A 810 3.39 -25.36 -5.11
C ASP A 810 4.14 -24.28 -5.93
N ASP A 811 4.17 -24.44 -7.26
CA ASP A 811 4.99 -23.62 -8.18
C ASP A 811 4.24 -22.55 -8.99
N GLU A 812 2.93 -22.34 -8.77
CA GLU A 812 2.16 -21.33 -9.54
C GLU A 812 2.35 -19.89 -9.03
N ASP A 813 2.67 -19.68 -7.75
CA ASP A 813 2.63 -18.37 -7.09
C ASP A 813 3.82 -17.42 -7.43
N GLN A 814 4.81 -17.88 -8.21
CA GLN A 814 5.93 -17.02 -8.65
C GLN A 814 5.71 -16.33 -10.01
N LEU A 815 4.86 -16.88 -10.90
CA LEU A 815 4.81 -16.41 -12.29
C LEU A 815 4.13 -15.04 -12.42
N GLU A 816 3.09 -14.77 -11.63
CA GLU A 816 2.43 -13.45 -11.58
C GLU A 816 3.39 -12.35 -11.12
N LYS A 817 4.22 -12.64 -10.11
CA LYS A 817 5.18 -11.68 -9.54
C LYS A 817 6.23 -11.27 -10.58
N VAL A 818 6.69 -12.22 -11.41
CA VAL A 818 7.62 -11.93 -12.52
C VAL A 818 6.95 -11.04 -13.58
N TRP A 819 5.70 -11.30 -13.95
CA TRP A 819 4.97 -10.46 -14.91
C TRP A 819 4.69 -9.05 -14.38
N PHE A 820 4.33 -8.92 -13.09
CA PHE A 820 4.15 -7.61 -12.44
C PHE A 820 5.42 -6.74 -12.55
N PHE A 821 6.58 -7.27 -12.18
CA PHE A 821 7.84 -6.51 -12.28
C PHE A 821 8.26 -6.24 -13.73
N ALA A 822 7.99 -7.14 -14.68
CA ALA A 822 8.24 -6.91 -16.10
C ALA A 822 7.39 -5.76 -16.68
N VAL A 823 6.10 -5.71 -16.32
CA VAL A 823 5.17 -4.64 -16.75
C VAL A 823 5.53 -3.31 -16.09
N VAL A 824 5.85 -3.29 -14.79
CA VAL A 824 6.33 -2.08 -14.10
C VAL A 824 7.64 -1.55 -14.74
N GLY A 825 8.58 -2.43 -15.07
CA GLY A 825 9.82 -2.06 -15.75
C GLY A 825 9.59 -1.42 -17.14
N LEU A 826 8.71 -2.01 -17.95
CA LEU A 826 8.34 -1.46 -19.27
C LEU A 826 7.57 -0.14 -19.13
N GLY A 827 6.63 -0.04 -18.18
CA GLY A 827 5.89 1.19 -17.89
C GLY A 827 6.82 2.34 -17.46
N TYR A 828 7.79 2.06 -16.60
CA TYR A 828 8.82 3.03 -16.20
C TYR A 828 9.63 3.52 -17.41
N ILE A 829 10.12 2.61 -18.25
CA ILE A 829 10.89 2.96 -19.46
C ILE A 829 10.07 3.86 -20.39
N VAL A 830 8.81 3.50 -20.68
CA VAL A 830 7.95 4.29 -21.58
C VAL A 830 7.61 5.66 -20.98
N GLY A 831 7.24 5.73 -19.70
CA GLY A 831 6.92 6.99 -19.01
C GLY A 831 8.12 7.93 -18.93
N PHE A 832 9.29 7.41 -18.58
CA PHE A 832 10.55 8.16 -18.50
C PHE A 832 10.92 8.76 -19.86
N TRP A 833 10.94 7.96 -20.93
CA TRP A 833 11.29 8.44 -22.26
C TRP A 833 10.22 9.34 -22.89
N ALA A 834 8.94 9.16 -22.57
CA ALA A 834 7.89 10.10 -22.99
C ALA A 834 8.10 11.50 -22.37
N PHE A 835 8.36 11.58 -21.06
CA PHE A 835 8.57 12.86 -20.39
C PHE A 835 9.92 13.50 -20.76
N PHE A 836 11.04 12.84 -20.44
CA PHE A 836 12.38 13.39 -20.64
C PHE A 836 12.76 13.50 -22.13
N GLY A 837 12.32 12.57 -22.97
CA GLY A 837 12.49 12.68 -24.43
C GLY A 837 11.81 13.93 -25.00
N SER A 838 10.63 14.30 -24.51
CA SER A 838 9.96 15.53 -24.95
C SER A 838 10.79 16.79 -24.61
N LEU A 839 11.41 16.82 -23.43
CA LEU A 839 12.27 17.93 -22.96
C LEU A 839 13.61 18.01 -23.72
N ILE A 840 14.12 16.89 -24.21
CA ILE A 840 15.31 16.84 -25.08
C ILE A 840 15.01 17.54 -26.42
N PHE A 841 13.91 17.17 -27.09
CA PHE A 841 13.59 17.68 -28.43
C PHE A 841 12.88 19.05 -28.45
N LYS A 842 12.09 19.41 -27.43
CA LYS A 842 11.31 20.67 -27.40
C LYS A 842 12.01 21.74 -26.54
N LYS A 843 12.98 22.48 -27.12
CA LYS A 843 13.74 23.57 -26.45
C LYS A 843 12.89 24.57 -25.66
N ARG A 844 11.65 24.88 -26.09
CA ARG A 844 10.72 25.77 -25.34
C ARG A 844 10.23 25.16 -24.02
N TRP A 845 9.94 23.86 -24.00
CA TRP A 845 9.46 23.16 -22.80
C TRP A 845 10.57 23.03 -21.77
N ARG A 846 11.80 22.72 -22.20
CA ARG A 846 12.98 22.71 -21.32
C ARG A 846 13.20 24.05 -20.59
N ILE A 847 13.04 25.18 -21.30
CA ILE A 847 13.17 26.52 -20.70
C ILE A 847 12.05 26.83 -19.69
N ALA A 848 10.82 26.38 -19.96
CA ALA A 848 9.72 26.52 -19.02
C ALA A 848 9.93 25.67 -17.75
N TYR A 849 10.37 24.42 -17.92
CA TYR A 849 10.66 23.50 -16.82
C TYR A 849 11.81 24.00 -15.93
N CYS A 850 12.92 24.47 -16.50
CA CYS A 850 14.01 25.05 -15.71
C CYS A 850 13.55 26.24 -14.85
N ARG A 851 12.72 27.14 -15.39
CA ARG A 851 12.18 28.29 -14.65
C ARG A 851 11.21 27.91 -13.54
N PHE A 852 10.44 26.84 -13.73
CA PHE A 852 9.58 26.29 -12.67
C PHE A 852 10.44 25.75 -11.51
N ILE A 853 11.49 24.98 -11.82
CA ILE A 853 12.45 24.48 -10.83
C ILE A 853 13.20 25.63 -10.12
N GLU A 854 13.63 26.68 -10.83
CA GLU A 854 14.23 27.88 -10.23
C GLU A 854 13.27 28.56 -9.23
N GLY A 855 11.97 28.63 -9.54
CA GLY A 855 10.93 29.16 -8.63
C GLY A 855 10.80 28.33 -7.35
N CYS A 856 10.58 27.02 -7.48
CA CYS A 856 10.43 26.13 -6.32
C CYS A 856 11.70 26.09 -5.44
N ILE A 857 12.90 26.23 -6.02
CA ILE A 857 14.14 26.32 -5.24
C ILE A 857 14.21 27.63 -4.43
N LEU A 858 13.75 28.76 -5.00
CA LEU A 858 13.70 30.03 -4.27
C LEU A 858 12.70 29.98 -3.10
N GLU A 859 11.49 29.46 -3.34
CA GLU A 859 10.47 29.29 -2.29
C GLU A 859 10.97 28.34 -1.17
N PHE A 860 11.68 27.26 -1.53
CA PHE A 860 12.29 26.35 -0.56
C PHE A 860 13.43 27.01 0.25
N TYR A 861 14.22 27.89 -0.37
CA TYR A 861 15.24 28.69 0.33
C TYR A 861 14.61 29.71 1.29
N GLU A 862 13.55 30.42 0.89
CA GLU A 862 12.84 31.36 1.78
C GLU A 862 12.19 30.64 2.97
N MET A 863 11.53 29.48 2.75
CA MET A 863 11.06 28.63 3.85
C MET A 863 12.20 28.17 4.77
N SER A 864 13.35 27.75 4.20
CA SER A 864 14.51 27.30 4.96
C SER A 864 15.09 28.42 5.84
N CYS A 865 15.19 29.65 5.32
CA CYS A 865 15.62 30.82 6.09
C CYS A 865 14.64 31.14 7.23
N SER A 866 13.33 31.22 6.95
CA SER A 866 12.29 31.47 7.98
C SER A 866 12.27 30.40 9.07
N PHE A 867 12.55 29.14 8.72
CA PHE A 867 12.66 28.04 9.68
C PHE A 867 13.90 28.17 10.58
N VAL A 868 15.05 28.56 10.01
CA VAL A 868 16.30 28.78 10.76
C VAL A 868 16.21 30.02 11.67
N GLU A 869 15.58 31.11 11.23
CA GLU A 869 15.34 32.29 12.09
C GLU A 869 14.49 31.94 13.31
N LYS A 870 13.38 31.22 13.11
CA LYS A 870 12.52 30.73 14.21
C LYS A 870 13.24 29.75 15.15
N MET A 871 14.16 28.94 14.65
CA MET A 871 15.00 28.03 15.45
C MET A 871 16.06 28.75 16.28
N LEU A 872 16.51 29.95 15.86
CA LEU A 872 17.55 30.72 16.53
C LEU A 872 17.02 31.78 17.50
N GLY A 873 15.72 32.11 17.44
CA GLY A 873 15.06 33.01 18.39
C GLY A 873 15.45 34.48 18.22
N VAL A 874 15.60 34.93 16.97
CA VAL A 874 15.91 36.31 16.55
C VAL A 874 14.69 36.95 15.92
#